data_AF-A0A538ILS5-F1
#
_entry.id   AF-A0A538ILS5-F1
#
_cell.length_a   1.000
_cell.length_b   1.000
_cell.length_c   1.000
_cell.angle_alpha   90.00
_cell.angle_beta   90.00
_cell.angle_gamma   90.00
#
_symmetry.space_group_name_H-M   'P 1'
#
loop_
_entity.id
_entity.type
_entity.pdbx_description
1 polymer ?
#
loop_
_entity_poly.entity_id
_entity_poly.type
_entity_poly.pdbx_seq_one_letter_code
_entity_poly.pdbx_strand_id
1 'polypeptide(L)'
;MAVAAGNEFHFHHHYPQVMDDVLAVGGINPDTANLAARDPHLAQVASNFTVHASYADYGPHLDVVAPTQVPTTDWGGGYRLTWDGTSAATPHLAGTAALVLARARALGIRLSAGEVMQIIRMSADDLADPAQGYHQGWDLLSGWGRVNAFAAVSRVAPGRIPPVADIVSPSWYRPERGRFPVRAIVTGRSATAWRLELGRGDDPRSWRTLARGTGTGPKARRLARLDARRLAAGDWTLRLHATDAHANQGEDRDVFHVIHDRALKRGYPKSLGTSGEASPALADVNGDGVKDIVLATAGGQVHVWSGRTGRELPGWPRSMLPAPGSKAAARRIGTVRAGFVGSPAVGDVAGGPRPEVIAAGLDGRVYAWSSRGRRLHGFPFHIRLRRPAEKGRLDAAIYATPALAHLGRHGKLDIVFGAADQRIYALKGNGRLLPGWPVLARDTASGGDPEKILSSPAIGDGTTPNQSGRVYAFSAKGKRLPGWPVAVPGIAVNSIPLAGQGVPDSPDLADVNADGRDEVAVASFTGEPELFAGDGTRLSGAGGQSRFQYTGTGPGSPATAPSVLALGANAAFGRTSPGGPLRLFGGVVDSRIALAQSSPATKVAFEHLLGGWDAASGSWLPSFPIPMEGWQIPSAPAIADVDGDGHAEVVAGSSGDVLHAFREDGSEPRGWPKDTGGWLPRRLPLRMGHARARTCARGMAVVPPRCPQHRQMGSVRDPDG
;
A
#
# COMPACT_ATOMS: atom_id res chain seq x y z
N MET A 1 7.47 16.79 -7.40
CA MET A 1 7.04 15.74 -8.36
C MET A 1 5.53 15.85 -8.54
N ALA A 2 4.94 15.30 -9.61
CA ALA A 2 3.50 15.15 -9.75
C ALA A 2 3.20 13.65 -9.81
N VAL A 3 2.22 13.17 -9.04
CA VAL A 3 1.88 11.73 -8.92
C VAL A 3 0.38 11.50 -8.82
N ALA A 4 -0.06 10.32 -9.23
CA ALA A 4 -1.43 9.87 -9.06
C ALA A 4 -1.74 9.67 -7.57
N ALA A 5 -2.94 10.04 -7.13
CA ALA A 5 -3.38 9.83 -5.75
C ALA A 5 -3.78 8.37 -5.44
N GLY A 6 -3.98 7.53 -6.47
CA GLY A 6 -4.47 6.15 -6.36
C GLY A 6 -5.84 5.94 -7.04
N ASN A 7 -6.28 4.69 -7.16
CA ASN A 7 -7.53 4.26 -7.81
C ASN A 7 -8.25 3.16 -6.99
N GLU A 8 -8.06 3.18 -5.68
CA GLU A 8 -8.45 2.15 -4.75
C GLU A 8 -9.75 2.51 -3.98
N PHE A 9 -10.61 3.34 -4.56
CA PHE A 9 -11.98 3.70 -4.12
C PHE A 9 -12.06 4.29 -2.70
N HIS A 10 -10.99 4.89 -2.15
CA HIS A 10 -10.91 5.02 -0.69
C HIS A 10 -10.08 6.19 -0.12
N PHE A 11 -10.42 6.57 1.11
CA PHE A 11 -9.65 7.50 1.94
C PHE A 11 -8.31 6.87 2.36
N HIS A 12 -7.22 7.15 1.67
CA HIS A 12 -5.86 6.74 2.10
C HIS A 12 -4.78 7.42 1.26
N HIS A 13 -3.52 7.15 1.60
CA HIS A 13 -2.34 7.69 0.92
C HIS A 13 -1.45 6.56 0.38
N HIS A 14 -0.78 6.83 -0.74
CA HIS A 14 0.27 5.95 -1.28
C HIS A 14 1.64 6.65 -1.27
N TYR A 15 2.71 5.88 -1.43
CA TYR A 15 4.03 6.43 -1.70
C TYR A 15 4.26 6.56 -3.22
N PRO A 16 4.79 7.70 -3.71
CA PRO A 16 5.47 8.75 -2.95
C PRO A 16 4.62 10.03 -2.73
N GLN A 17 3.29 9.99 -2.75
CA GLN A 17 2.46 11.21 -2.70
C GLN A 17 2.51 11.95 -1.35
N VAL A 18 2.99 11.27 -0.30
CA VAL A 18 3.25 11.81 1.05
C VAL A 18 4.72 12.17 1.33
N MET A 19 5.52 12.37 0.27
CA MET A 19 6.91 12.85 0.39
C MET A 19 7.01 14.36 0.16
N ASP A 20 7.98 15.00 0.83
CA ASP A 20 8.38 16.40 0.62
C ASP A 20 8.57 16.74 -0.88
N ASP A 21 8.24 17.97 -1.29
CA ASP A 21 8.29 18.44 -2.70
C ASP A 21 7.44 17.63 -3.71
N VAL A 22 6.44 16.85 -3.29
CA VAL A 22 5.48 16.13 -4.15
C VAL A 22 4.11 16.82 -4.20
N LEU A 23 3.41 16.69 -5.33
CA LEU A 23 2.01 17.07 -5.54
C LEU A 23 1.18 15.83 -5.89
N ALA A 24 0.13 15.55 -5.11
CA ALA A 24 -0.81 14.45 -5.33
C ALA A 24 -1.98 14.86 -6.25
N VAL A 25 -2.31 14.01 -7.23
CA VAL A 25 -3.35 14.26 -8.24
C VAL A 25 -4.50 13.27 -8.11
N GLY A 26 -5.62 13.76 -7.57
CA GLY A 26 -6.88 13.04 -7.49
C GLY A 26 -7.66 13.08 -8.80
N GLY A 27 -8.76 12.32 -8.85
CA GLY A 27 -9.51 12.09 -10.08
C GLY A 27 -10.86 12.79 -10.12
N ILE A 28 -11.10 13.57 -11.18
CA ILE A 28 -12.43 14.05 -11.55
C ILE A 28 -12.87 13.50 -12.90
N ASN A 29 -14.17 13.38 -13.04
CA ASN A 29 -14.91 12.86 -14.17
C ASN A 29 -15.83 13.95 -14.75
N PRO A 30 -16.17 13.88 -16.04
CA PRO A 30 -17.30 14.63 -16.57
C PRO A 30 -18.62 14.12 -15.96
N ASP A 31 -19.62 14.98 -15.95
CA ASP A 31 -21.03 14.66 -15.71
C ASP A 31 -21.56 13.50 -16.61
N THR A 32 -21.01 13.30 -17.81
CA THR A 32 -21.29 12.14 -18.68
C THR A 32 -20.55 10.84 -18.35
N ALA A 33 -19.64 10.78 -17.36
CA ALA A 33 -18.69 9.66 -17.26
C ALA A 33 -19.32 8.26 -17.17
N ASN A 34 -20.53 8.15 -16.59
CA ASN A 34 -21.30 6.89 -16.53
C ASN A 34 -21.87 6.44 -17.89
N LEU A 35 -22.07 7.38 -18.83
CA LEU A 35 -22.43 7.09 -20.23
C LEU A 35 -21.16 6.83 -21.06
N ALA A 36 -20.11 7.61 -20.85
CA ALA A 36 -18.78 7.41 -21.46
C ALA A 36 -18.19 6.02 -21.17
N ALA A 37 -18.42 5.49 -19.96
CA ALA A 37 -18.01 4.14 -19.55
C ALA A 37 -18.77 3.00 -20.25
N ARG A 38 -19.85 3.31 -20.98
CA ARG A 38 -20.72 2.33 -21.67
C ARG A 38 -20.60 2.42 -23.20
N ASP A 39 -20.28 3.60 -23.73
CA ASP A 39 -20.02 3.81 -25.15
C ASP A 39 -18.96 4.92 -25.34
N PRO A 40 -17.81 4.63 -25.99
CA PRO A 40 -16.76 5.62 -26.25
C PRO A 40 -17.21 6.78 -27.16
N HIS A 41 -18.27 6.61 -27.95
CA HIS A 41 -18.84 7.66 -28.80
C HIS A 41 -19.76 8.60 -28.02
N LEU A 42 -20.41 8.14 -26.95
CA LEU A 42 -21.22 8.97 -26.05
C LEU A 42 -20.39 9.80 -25.05
N ALA A 43 -19.08 9.54 -24.95
CA ALA A 43 -18.17 10.27 -24.08
C ALA A 43 -18.05 11.77 -24.40
N GLN A 44 -18.39 12.19 -25.63
CA GLN A 44 -18.17 13.56 -26.13
C GLN A 44 -19.28 14.58 -25.76
N VAL A 45 -20.33 14.17 -25.04
CA VAL A 45 -21.63 14.88 -25.07
C VAL A 45 -22.04 15.55 -23.74
N ALA A 46 -21.11 15.77 -22.79
CA ALA A 46 -21.35 16.71 -21.67
C ALA A 46 -20.07 17.37 -21.15
N SER A 47 -20.18 18.05 -20.01
CA SER A 47 -20.14 19.51 -20.00
C SER A 47 -19.63 20.15 -18.71
N ASN A 48 -19.06 19.40 -17.75
CA ASN A 48 -18.05 19.94 -16.83
C ASN A 48 -17.30 18.83 -16.05
N PHE A 49 -16.01 19.03 -15.82
CA PHE A 49 -15.22 18.19 -14.91
C PHE A 49 -15.41 18.67 -13.47
N THR A 50 -16.45 18.19 -12.81
CA THR A 50 -16.73 18.46 -11.38
C THR A 50 -17.10 17.21 -10.57
N VAL A 51 -17.47 16.09 -11.21
CA VAL A 51 -17.85 14.88 -10.49
C VAL A 51 -16.58 14.18 -9.98
N HIS A 52 -16.52 13.84 -8.69
CA HIS A 52 -15.42 13.05 -8.14
C HIS A 52 -15.43 11.64 -8.76
N ALA A 53 -14.32 11.19 -9.34
CA ALA A 53 -14.25 9.84 -9.91
C ALA A 53 -14.36 8.80 -8.77
N SER A 54 -15.33 7.89 -8.83
CA SER A 54 -15.69 7.04 -7.68
C SER A 54 -14.59 6.07 -7.25
N TYR A 55 -13.67 5.72 -8.16
CA TYR A 55 -12.46 4.96 -7.87
C TYR A 55 -11.29 5.78 -7.33
N ALA A 56 -11.28 7.10 -7.52
CA ALA A 56 -10.09 7.90 -7.19
C ALA A 56 -9.92 8.02 -5.68
N ASP A 57 -8.69 7.93 -5.22
CA ASP A 57 -8.38 8.05 -3.79
C ASP A 57 -8.30 9.51 -3.36
N TYR A 58 -8.66 9.71 -2.09
CA TYR A 58 -8.93 11.01 -1.51
C TYR A 58 -8.43 11.07 -0.06
N GLY A 59 -8.42 12.26 0.54
CA GLY A 59 -7.94 12.47 1.91
C GLY A 59 -6.87 13.56 2.03
N PRO A 60 -6.28 13.75 3.21
CA PRO A 60 -5.66 15.03 3.54
C PRO A 60 -4.33 15.36 2.87
N HIS A 61 -3.72 14.41 2.16
CA HIS A 61 -2.51 14.62 1.34
C HIS A 61 -2.82 15.19 -0.05
N LEU A 62 -4.11 15.33 -0.43
CA LEU A 62 -4.52 15.67 -1.79
C LEU A 62 -4.25 17.15 -2.12
N ASP A 63 -3.53 17.40 -3.21
CA ASP A 63 -3.23 18.74 -3.69
C ASP A 63 -4.26 19.27 -4.69
N VAL A 64 -4.54 18.53 -5.76
CA VAL A 64 -5.48 18.96 -6.81
C VAL A 64 -6.15 17.77 -7.47
N VAL A 65 -7.31 17.99 -8.06
CA VAL A 65 -7.97 17.02 -8.96
C VAL A 65 -7.81 17.40 -10.43
N ALA A 66 -7.72 16.40 -11.31
CA ALA A 66 -7.63 16.59 -12.75
C ALA A 66 -8.44 15.53 -13.54
N PRO A 67 -8.78 15.80 -14.81
CA PRO A 67 -9.55 14.87 -15.64
C PRO A 67 -8.93 13.48 -15.73
N THR A 68 -9.71 12.45 -15.41
CA THR A 68 -9.29 11.04 -15.49
C THR A 68 -9.53 10.47 -16.88
N GLN A 69 -10.72 10.60 -17.44
CA GLN A 69 -11.06 10.08 -18.78
C GLN A 69 -10.38 10.90 -19.89
N VAL A 70 -9.45 10.29 -20.63
CA VAL A 70 -8.70 10.91 -21.74
C VAL A 70 -8.48 9.98 -22.94
N PRO A 71 -8.34 10.55 -24.16
CA PRO A 71 -7.74 9.85 -25.28
C PRO A 71 -6.20 9.73 -25.11
N THR A 72 -5.63 8.59 -25.48
CA THR A 72 -4.18 8.32 -25.44
C THR A 72 -3.75 7.41 -26.60
N THR A 73 -2.45 7.25 -26.84
CA THR A 73 -1.90 6.40 -27.91
C THR A 73 -1.66 4.97 -27.43
N ASP A 74 -1.97 3.97 -28.26
CA ASP A 74 -1.75 2.56 -27.94
C ASP A 74 -0.39 2.02 -28.44
N TRP A 75 0.09 0.96 -27.78
CA TRP A 75 1.35 0.30 -28.14
C TRP A 75 1.23 -0.42 -29.50
N GLY A 76 2.09 -0.05 -30.44
CA GLY A 76 2.02 -0.49 -31.84
C GLY A 76 1.29 0.49 -32.77
N GLY A 77 0.69 1.55 -32.23
CA GLY A 77 -0.03 2.58 -32.97
C GLY A 77 -1.55 2.55 -32.73
N GLY A 78 -2.22 3.61 -33.17
CA GLY A 78 -3.65 3.83 -32.88
C GLY A 78 -3.88 4.62 -31.59
N TYR A 79 -5.17 4.81 -31.26
CA TYR A 79 -5.62 5.59 -30.11
C TYR A 79 -6.65 4.82 -29.29
N ARG A 80 -6.52 4.91 -27.96
CA ARG A 80 -7.53 4.51 -26.99
C ARG A 80 -8.29 5.75 -26.54
N LEU A 81 -9.60 5.78 -26.71
CA LEU A 81 -10.42 6.96 -26.39
C LEU A 81 -10.94 6.98 -24.94
N THR A 82 -10.79 5.85 -24.23
CA THR A 82 -11.37 5.59 -22.90
C THR A 82 -10.30 5.15 -21.90
N TRP A 83 -9.12 5.77 -21.91
CA TRP A 83 -8.15 5.56 -20.83
C TRP A 83 -8.53 6.43 -19.63
N ASP A 84 -8.54 5.84 -18.43
CA ASP A 84 -8.97 6.50 -17.21
C ASP A 84 -8.07 6.20 -16.00
N GLY A 85 -8.51 6.63 -14.81
CA GLY A 85 -7.72 6.58 -13.58
C GLY A 85 -6.93 7.86 -13.29
N THR A 86 -6.46 8.02 -12.06
CA THR A 86 -5.57 9.11 -11.62
C THR A 86 -4.20 9.10 -12.33
N SER A 87 -3.84 7.96 -12.94
CA SER A 87 -2.72 7.83 -13.89
C SER A 87 -2.87 8.74 -15.12
N ALA A 88 -4.10 8.96 -15.60
CA ALA A 88 -4.43 9.88 -16.69
C ALA A 88 -4.66 11.32 -16.21
N ALA A 89 -5.08 11.50 -14.96
CA ALA A 89 -5.14 12.81 -14.30
C ALA A 89 -3.74 13.44 -14.16
N THR A 90 -2.73 12.67 -13.76
CA THR A 90 -1.36 13.14 -13.45
C THR A 90 -0.67 13.92 -14.59
N PRO A 91 -0.72 13.49 -15.88
CA PRO A 91 -0.24 14.27 -17.02
C PRO A 91 -0.73 15.72 -17.10
N HIS A 92 -1.96 16.03 -16.71
CA HIS A 92 -2.49 17.40 -16.73
C HIS A 92 -1.75 18.32 -15.77
N LEU A 93 -1.43 17.83 -14.57
CA LEU A 93 -0.63 18.57 -13.61
C LEU A 93 0.82 18.73 -14.10
N ALA A 94 1.42 17.66 -14.64
CA ALA A 94 2.77 17.71 -15.19
C ALA A 94 2.90 18.72 -16.35
N GLY A 95 1.90 18.75 -17.24
CA GLY A 95 1.78 19.75 -18.31
C GLY A 95 1.60 21.17 -17.77
N THR A 96 0.75 21.36 -16.76
CA THR A 96 0.55 22.66 -16.10
C THR A 96 1.84 23.18 -15.46
N ALA A 97 2.58 22.34 -14.73
CA ALA A 97 3.89 22.69 -14.17
C ALA A 97 4.92 23.03 -15.26
N ALA A 98 4.92 22.31 -16.39
CA ALA A 98 5.78 22.61 -17.53
C ALA A 98 5.45 23.97 -18.17
N LEU A 99 4.17 24.33 -18.31
CA LEU A 99 3.73 25.64 -18.82
C LEU A 99 4.09 26.79 -17.87
N VAL A 100 3.92 26.60 -16.55
CA VAL A 100 4.36 27.55 -15.52
C VAL A 100 5.88 27.80 -15.62
N LEU A 101 6.68 26.74 -15.76
CA LEU A 101 8.14 26.85 -15.95
C LEU A 101 8.53 27.49 -17.29
N ALA A 102 7.79 27.22 -18.37
CA ALA A 102 8.01 27.84 -19.67
C ALA A 102 7.73 29.35 -19.63
N ARG A 103 6.62 29.76 -19.02
CA ARG A 103 6.28 31.17 -18.81
C ARG A 103 7.30 31.89 -17.93
N ALA A 104 7.81 31.23 -16.90
CA ALA A 104 8.86 31.78 -16.05
C ALA A 104 10.14 32.07 -16.84
N ARG A 105 10.63 31.09 -17.63
CA ARG A 105 11.78 31.25 -18.54
C ARG A 105 11.57 32.40 -19.53
N ALA A 106 10.39 32.51 -20.12
CA ALA A 106 10.04 33.59 -21.07
C ALA A 106 10.03 35.00 -20.44
N LEU A 107 10.00 35.11 -19.11
CA LEU A 107 10.11 36.36 -18.35
C LEU A 107 11.47 36.54 -17.66
N GLY A 108 12.46 35.67 -17.92
CA GLY A 108 13.74 35.66 -17.21
C GLY A 108 13.64 35.24 -15.72
N ILE A 109 12.49 34.71 -15.30
CA ILE A 109 12.22 34.31 -13.92
C ILE A 109 12.68 32.87 -13.70
N ARG A 110 13.60 32.67 -12.75
CA ARG A 110 13.82 31.37 -12.11
C ARG A 110 12.74 31.14 -11.04
N LEU A 111 12.12 29.96 -11.03
CA LEU A 111 11.21 29.50 -9.97
C LEU A 111 11.88 28.39 -9.15
N SER A 112 11.53 28.26 -7.86
CA SER A 112 11.81 27.05 -7.07
C SER A 112 10.68 26.00 -7.20
N ALA A 113 10.91 24.77 -6.74
CA ALA A 113 9.89 23.72 -6.72
C ALA A 113 8.65 24.15 -5.92
N GLY A 114 8.83 24.55 -4.66
CA GLY A 114 7.76 25.09 -3.83
C GLY A 114 7.04 26.31 -4.43
N GLU A 115 7.72 27.20 -5.17
CA GLU A 115 7.04 28.31 -5.88
C GLU A 115 6.11 27.78 -6.96
N VAL A 116 6.50 26.75 -7.73
CA VAL A 116 5.62 26.08 -8.70
C VAL A 116 4.45 25.38 -7.99
N MET A 117 4.70 24.70 -6.87
CA MET A 117 3.65 24.05 -6.07
C MET A 117 2.60 25.04 -5.57
N GLN A 118 3.02 26.16 -4.99
CA GLN A 118 2.09 27.18 -4.51
C GLN A 118 1.41 27.96 -5.65
N ILE A 119 2.08 28.16 -6.80
CA ILE A 119 1.40 28.70 -8.00
C ILE A 119 0.23 27.79 -8.38
N ILE A 120 0.42 26.47 -8.38
CA ILE A 120 -0.61 25.49 -8.72
C ILE A 120 -1.73 25.48 -7.68
N ARG A 121 -1.40 25.23 -6.40
CA ARG A 121 -2.39 25.18 -5.30
C ARG A 121 -3.23 26.46 -5.22
N MET A 122 -2.58 27.63 -5.27
CA MET A 122 -3.23 28.94 -5.13
C MET A 122 -3.82 29.48 -6.46
N SER A 123 -4.00 28.62 -7.46
CA SER A 123 -4.71 28.95 -8.71
C SER A 123 -5.66 27.86 -9.21
N ALA A 124 -5.85 26.78 -8.46
CA ALA A 124 -6.87 25.78 -8.75
C ALA A 124 -8.29 26.35 -8.66
N ASP A 125 -9.23 25.76 -9.41
CA ASP A 125 -10.65 26.07 -9.32
C ASP A 125 -11.25 25.36 -8.09
N ASP A 126 -11.45 26.11 -7.00
CA ASP A 126 -12.18 25.70 -5.79
C ASP A 126 -13.52 25.05 -6.15
N LEU A 127 -13.68 23.76 -5.83
CA LEU A 127 -14.93 23.03 -6.04
C LEU A 127 -15.74 23.12 -4.75
N ALA A 128 -16.86 23.84 -4.78
CA ALA A 128 -17.62 24.16 -3.58
C ALA A 128 -19.06 23.59 -3.56
N ASP A 129 -19.40 22.64 -4.45
CA ASP A 129 -20.74 22.04 -4.53
C ASP A 129 -20.97 20.98 -3.42
N PRO A 130 -21.86 21.23 -2.43
CA PRO A 130 -22.14 20.27 -1.37
C PRO A 130 -22.89 19.02 -1.85
N ALA A 131 -23.53 19.05 -3.02
CA ALA A 131 -24.24 17.88 -3.58
C ALA A 131 -23.26 16.79 -4.06
N GLN A 132 -22.05 17.18 -4.49
CA GLN A 132 -20.94 16.26 -4.80
C GLN A 132 -20.14 15.84 -3.53
N GLY A 133 -20.32 16.61 -2.44
CA GLY A 133 -19.64 16.44 -1.17
C GLY A 133 -18.46 17.39 -0.93
N TYR A 134 -18.27 18.41 -1.77
CA TYR A 134 -17.19 19.39 -1.60
C TYR A 134 -17.58 20.54 -0.66
N HIS A 135 -16.59 21.35 -0.30
CA HIS A 135 -16.73 22.50 0.59
C HIS A 135 -15.76 23.61 0.20
N GLN A 136 -16.19 24.88 0.28
CA GLN A 136 -15.38 26.04 -0.09
C GLN A 136 -13.98 26.03 0.56
N GLY A 137 -12.96 26.21 -0.27
CA GLY A 137 -11.55 26.15 0.10
C GLY A 137 -10.97 24.75 -0.09
N TRP A 138 -9.93 24.41 0.67
CA TRP A 138 -9.37 23.06 0.60
C TRP A 138 -10.35 22.04 1.21
N ASP A 139 -10.53 20.90 0.55
CA ASP A 139 -11.37 19.78 1.01
C ASP A 139 -10.73 18.40 0.69
N LEU A 140 -11.27 17.33 1.30
CA LEU A 140 -10.70 15.98 1.20
C LEU A 140 -10.84 15.33 -0.18
N LEU A 141 -11.86 15.69 -0.97
CA LEU A 141 -12.19 15.11 -2.27
C LEU A 141 -11.56 15.88 -3.45
N SER A 142 -11.38 17.21 -3.34
CA SER A 142 -10.77 18.01 -4.41
C SER A 142 -9.34 18.51 -4.12
N GLY A 143 -8.88 18.41 -2.87
CA GLY A 143 -7.66 19.07 -2.43
C GLY A 143 -7.86 20.58 -2.45
N TRP A 144 -7.02 21.32 -3.17
CA TRP A 144 -7.19 22.74 -3.48
C TRP A 144 -8.19 23.02 -4.62
N GLY A 145 -8.80 21.98 -5.21
CA GLY A 145 -9.72 22.09 -6.33
C GLY A 145 -9.15 21.55 -7.64
N ARG A 146 -9.82 21.87 -8.75
CA ARG A 146 -9.45 21.41 -10.10
C ARG A 146 -8.25 22.20 -10.65
N VAL A 147 -7.28 21.50 -11.23
CA VAL A 147 -6.10 22.14 -11.84
C VAL A 147 -6.50 23.13 -12.97
N ASN A 148 -6.10 24.40 -12.85
CA ASN A 148 -6.36 25.44 -13.85
C ASN A 148 -5.04 25.97 -14.44
N ALA A 149 -4.68 25.46 -15.62
CA ALA A 149 -3.43 25.83 -16.30
C ALA A 149 -3.36 27.31 -16.69
N PHE A 150 -4.48 27.95 -17.04
CA PHE A 150 -4.51 29.35 -17.43
C PHE A 150 -4.23 30.27 -16.23
N ALA A 151 -4.89 30.01 -15.10
CA ALA A 151 -4.70 30.77 -13.87
C ALA A 151 -3.26 30.59 -13.34
N ALA A 152 -2.74 29.36 -13.34
CA ALA A 152 -1.36 29.05 -12.94
C ALA A 152 -0.33 29.80 -13.78
N VAL A 153 -0.42 29.74 -15.11
CA VAL A 153 0.47 30.47 -16.04
C VAL A 153 0.33 31.99 -15.86
N SER A 154 -0.88 32.50 -15.69
CA SER A 154 -1.14 33.93 -15.48
C SER A 154 -0.61 34.45 -14.13
N ARG A 155 -0.46 33.58 -13.12
CA ARG A 155 0.16 33.90 -11.83
C ARG A 155 1.67 34.20 -11.95
N VAL A 156 2.33 33.71 -13.00
CA VAL A 156 3.77 33.91 -13.24
C VAL A 156 4.04 35.33 -13.75
N ALA A 157 4.20 36.26 -12.81
CA ALA A 157 4.61 37.64 -13.06
C ALA A 157 5.33 38.24 -11.82
N PRO A 158 6.13 39.30 -11.98
CA PRO A 158 6.64 40.08 -10.85
C PRO A 158 5.49 40.51 -9.91
N GLY A 159 5.71 40.42 -8.60
CA GLY A 159 4.72 40.76 -7.58
C GLY A 159 3.48 39.87 -7.48
N ARG A 160 3.31 38.83 -8.32
CA ARG A 160 2.14 37.91 -8.29
C ARG A 160 2.44 36.48 -7.82
N ILE A 161 3.71 36.10 -7.74
CA ILE A 161 4.12 34.73 -7.39
C ILE A 161 3.93 34.49 -5.88
N PRO A 162 3.15 33.46 -5.47
CA PRO A 162 2.94 33.08 -4.08
C PRO A 162 4.21 32.96 -3.23
N PRO A 163 4.12 33.31 -1.92
CA PRO A 163 5.08 32.81 -0.94
C PRO A 163 4.97 31.27 -0.86
N VAL A 164 6.09 30.60 -0.60
CA VAL A 164 6.07 29.17 -0.24
C VAL A 164 5.62 29.03 1.20
N ALA A 165 4.67 28.12 1.45
CA ALA A 165 4.55 27.40 2.72
C ALA A 165 4.87 25.92 2.46
N ASP A 166 5.54 25.28 3.43
CA ASP A 166 6.05 23.91 3.33
C ASP A 166 6.39 23.36 4.73
N ILE A 167 5.69 22.32 5.20
CA ILE A 167 5.83 21.68 6.51
C ILE A 167 6.71 20.42 6.36
N VAL A 168 7.86 20.43 7.06
CA VAL A 168 8.95 19.45 6.90
C VAL A 168 9.17 18.61 8.18
N SER A 169 8.49 18.94 9.28
CA SER A 169 8.27 17.99 10.38
C SER A 169 7.00 18.37 11.16
N PRO A 170 6.17 17.41 11.62
CA PRO A 170 6.24 15.97 11.38
C PRO A 170 6.14 15.62 9.89
N SER A 171 6.35 14.35 9.56
CA SER A 171 6.02 13.84 8.23
C SER A 171 4.55 13.44 8.22
N TRP A 172 3.94 13.41 7.04
CA TRP A 172 2.58 12.91 6.81
C TRP A 172 2.25 11.61 7.57
N TYR A 173 1.03 11.59 8.12
CA TYR A 173 0.36 10.56 8.92
C TYR A 173 1.09 10.12 10.20
N ARG A 174 2.27 10.68 10.48
CA ARG A 174 3.24 10.15 11.44
C ARG A 174 2.65 9.91 12.84
N PRO A 175 2.86 8.71 13.42
CA PRO A 175 2.36 8.36 14.74
C PRO A 175 3.21 9.02 15.85
N GLU A 176 2.66 10.01 16.52
CA GLU A 176 3.31 10.75 17.60
C GLU A 176 2.77 10.38 18.98
N ARG A 177 3.71 10.07 19.89
CA ARG A 177 3.45 9.59 21.27
C ARG A 177 4.09 10.49 22.35
N GLY A 178 4.74 11.58 21.95
CA GLY A 178 5.60 12.37 22.83
C GLY A 178 5.82 13.81 22.36
N ARG A 179 7.02 14.35 22.63
CA ARG A 179 7.39 15.71 22.23
C ARG A 179 8.13 15.73 20.90
N PHE A 180 7.57 16.41 19.91
CA PHE A 180 8.15 16.56 18.59
C PHE A 180 8.23 18.05 18.16
N PRO A 181 9.20 18.43 17.31
CA PRO A 181 9.25 19.76 16.73
C PRO A 181 8.31 19.85 15.52
N VAL A 182 7.61 20.98 15.39
CA VAL A 182 7.04 21.36 14.08
C VAL A 182 8.09 22.18 13.34
N ARG A 183 8.47 21.78 12.13
CA ARG A 183 9.45 22.47 11.27
C ARG A 183 8.83 22.80 9.92
N ALA A 184 9.24 23.93 9.35
CA ALA A 184 8.77 24.36 8.05
C ALA A 184 9.78 25.27 7.34
N ILE A 185 9.68 25.31 6.02
CA ILE A 185 10.19 26.39 5.17
C ILE A 185 9.02 27.32 4.88
N VAL A 186 9.29 28.63 4.84
CA VAL A 186 8.34 29.59 4.26
C VAL A 186 9.13 30.57 3.43
N THR A 187 8.87 30.60 2.11
CA THR A 187 9.54 31.50 1.15
C THR A 187 8.68 32.68 0.74
N GLY A 188 9.29 33.75 0.23
CA GLY A 188 8.63 34.73 -0.62
C GLY A 188 9.65 35.60 -1.32
N ARG A 189 9.17 36.44 -2.24
CA ARG A 189 9.99 37.39 -3.04
C ARG A 189 10.00 38.80 -2.46
N SER A 190 9.19 39.03 -1.44
CA SER A 190 9.04 40.26 -0.67
C SER A 190 9.01 39.92 0.83
N ALA A 191 8.88 40.92 1.71
CA ALA A 191 8.70 40.67 3.15
C ALA A 191 7.48 39.77 3.38
N THR A 192 7.69 38.61 4.01
CA THR A 192 6.71 37.52 4.04
C THR A 192 6.31 37.17 5.47
N ALA A 193 5.06 36.74 5.60
CA ALA A 193 4.41 36.30 6.82
C ALA A 193 3.97 34.82 6.73
N TRP A 194 3.73 34.16 7.87
CA TRP A 194 3.04 32.88 8.05
C TRP A 194 2.21 32.75 9.34
N ARG A 195 1.19 31.90 9.36
CA ARG A 195 0.46 31.54 10.58
C ARG A 195 0.36 30.03 10.67
N LEU A 196 1.04 29.46 11.67
CA LEU A 196 1.00 28.02 11.95
C LEU A 196 -0.15 27.77 12.91
N GLU A 197 -1.02 26.82 12.56
CA GLU A 197 -2.23 26.48 13.30
C GLU A 197 -2.36 24.96 13.44
N LEU A 198 -3.18 24.53 14.40
CA LEU A 198 -3.48 23.14 14.67
C LEU A 198 -4.99 22.96 14.83
N GLY A 199 -5.56 21.96 14.15
CA GLY A 199 -6.94 21.51 14.32
C GLY A 199 -7.00 20.00 14.58
N ARG A 200 -8.16 19.49 14.99
CA ARG A 200 -8.40 18.06 15.23
C ARG A 200 -9.22 17.46 14.07
N GLY A 201 -8.88 16.23 13.69
CA GLY A 201 -9.34 15.61 12.46
C GLY A 201 -8.38 15.90 11.30
N ASP A 202 -8.71 15.32 10.15
CA ASP A 202 -8.11 15.44 8.82
C ASP A 202 -8.53 16.74 8.10
N ASP A 203 -9.82 17.10 8.18
CA ASP A 203 -10.31 18.44 7.85
C ASP A 203 -10.93 19.20 9.04
N PRO A 204 -10.09 19.87 9.86
CA PRO A 204 -10.59 20.64 10.98
C PRO A 204 -11.35 21.90 10.55
N ARG A 205 -12.60 22.04 11.01
CA ARG A 205 -13.37 23.30 10.91
C ARG A 205 -13.08 24.29 12.04
N SER A 206 -12.15 23.97 12.95
CA SER A 206 -11.72 24.84 14.05
C SER A 206 -10.21 24.74 14.27
N TRP A 207 -9.57 25.90 14.47
CA TRP A 207 -8.11 26.06 14.39
C TRP A 207 -7.56 26.86 15.58
N ARG A 208 -6.51 26.33 16.21
CA ARG A 208 -5.72 27.00 17.24
C ARG A 208 -4.39 27.47 16.65
N THR A 209 -4.19 28.79 16.52
CA THR A 209 -2.86 29.35 16.18
C THR A 209 -1.80 28.85 17.17
N LEU A 210 -0.66 28.38 16.65
CA LEU A 210 0.56 28.05 17.39
C LEU A 210 1.61 29.18 17.35
N ALA A 211 1.81 29.89 16.22
CA ALA A 211 2.80 30.99 16.07
C ALA A 211 2.56 31.95 14.85
N ARG A 212 3.28 33.09 14.75
CA ARG A 212 3.18 34.26 13.78
C ARG A 212 4.48 35.15 13.79
N GLY A 213 4.72 36.22 12.97
CA GLY A 213 5.89 37.22 12.86
C GLY A 213 6.61 37.62 11.51
N THR A 214 7.91 37.25 11.27
CA THR A 214 8.76 37.24 10.02
C THR A 214 10.06 36.37 10.19
N GLY A 215 10.84 36.03 9.14
CA GLY A 215 12.22 35.42 9.11
C GLY A 215 12.43 33.89 9.33
N THR A 216 12.95 33.10 8.36
CA THR A 216 13.28 31.64 8.57
C THR A 216 14.62 31.19 7.96
N GLY A 217 14.80 31.34 6.65
CA GLY A 217 15.83 30.66 5.87
C GLY A 217 15.25 29.54 4.98
N PRO A 218 15.99 29.12 3.93
CA PRO A 218 15.57 28.11 2.94
C PRO A 218 15.59 26.69 3.52
N LYS A 219 16.05 26.55 4.76
CA LYS A 219 16.29 25.30 5.47
C LYS A 219 15.30 25.26 6.62
N ALA A 220 14.49 24.19 6.68
CA ALA A 220 13.33 24.13 7.57
C ALA A 220 13.68 24.47 9.03
N ARG A 221 13.08 25.54 9.56
CA ARG A 221 13.26 25.97 10.96
C ARG A 221 12.16 25.41 11.84
N ARG A 222 12.45 25.22 13.13
CA ARG A 222 11.45 24.82 14.12
C ARG A 222 10.53 26.00 14.44
N LEU A 223 9.28 25.92 14.02
CA LEU A 223 8.26 26.95 14.26
C LEU A 223 7.57 26.74 15.61
N ALA A 224 7.35 25.49 16.02
CA ALA A 224 6.71 25.12 17.28
C ALA A 224 7.29 23.83 17.87
N ARG A 225 6.80 23.45 19.05
CA ARG A 225 7.02 22.12 19.65
C ARG A 225 5.71 21.65 20.28
N LEU A 226 5.25 20.48 19.87
CA LEU A 226 4.04 19.85 20.39
C LEU A 226 4.39 18.75 21.41
N ASP A 227 3.38 18.26 22.11
CA ASP A 227 3.46 17.17 23.09
C ASP A 227 2.19 16.33 22.94
N ALA A 228 2.24 15.25 22.15
CA ALA A 228 1.09 14.45 21.74
C ALA A 228 0.27 13.92 22.94
N ARG A 229 0.95 13.69 24.07
CA ARG A 229 0.36 13.28 25.37
C ARG A 229 -0.60 14.31 25.99
N ARG A 230 -0.73 15.49 25.38
CA ARG A 230 -1.68 16.57 25.73
C ARG A 230 -2.79 16.75 24.69
N LEU A 231 -2.84 15.89 23.68
CA LEU A 231 -3.87 15.85 22.64
C LEU A 231 -4.76 14.64 22.88
N ALA A 232 -5.94 14.62 22.27
CA ALA A 232 -6.77 13.42 22.18
C ALA A 232 -6.19 12.50 21.10
N ALA A 233 -6.38 11.19 21.25
CA ALA A 233 -6.02 10.22 20.21
C ALA A 233 -6.85 10.42 18.92
N GLY A 234 -6.32 9.90 17.81
CA GLY A 234 -6.78 10.21 16.46
C GLY A 234 -5.96 11.33 15.81
N ASP A 235 -6.44 11.80 14.66
CA ASP A 235 -5.70 12.66 13.75
C ASP A 235 -5.75 14.15 14.10
N TRP A 236 -4.69 14.86 13.73
CA TRP A 236 -4.54 16.30 13.91
C TRP A 236 -3.83 16.94 12.70
N THR A 237 -4.52 17.84 12.01
CA THR A 237 -3.93 18.63 10.92
C THR A 237 -3.19 19.87 11.44
N LEU A 238 -1.96 20.04 10.99
CA LEU A 238 -1.21 21.30 11.00
C LEU A 238 -1.52 22.09 9.74
N ARG A 239 -1.58 23.41 9.86
CA ARG A 239 -1.87 24.31 8.74
C ARG A 239 -0.99 25.54 8.80
N LEU A 240 -0.27 25.81 7.72
CA LEU A 240 0.72 26.87 7.61
C LEU A 240 0.31 27.83 6.48
N HIS A 241 -0.45 28.85 6.84
CA HIS A 241 -0.75 29.98 5.96
C HIS A 241 0.53 30.78 5.75
N ALA A 242 0.76 31.35 4.57
CA ALA A 242 1.78 32.36 4.29
C ALA A 242 1.17 33.55 3.52
N THR A 243 1.76 34.74 3.66
CA THR A 243 1.29 35.97 2.99
C THR A 243 2.44 36.94 2.74
N ASP A 244 2.62 37.43 1.52
CA ASP A 244 3.70 38.35 1.18
C ASP A 244 3.28 39.84 1.19
N ALA A 245 4.22 40.76 0.96
CA ALA A 245 3.96 42.21 0.98
C ALA A 245 3.09 42.72 -0.19
N HIS A 246 2.79 41.86 -1.18
CA HIS A 246 1.83 42.13 -2.26
C HIS A 246 0.48 41.41 -2.02
N ALA A 247 0.26 40.90 -0.80
CA ALA A 247 -0.89 40.08 -0.40
C ALA A 247 -1.04 38.77 -1.19
N ASN A 248 0.01 38.27 -1.85
CA ASN A 248 0.00 36.90 -2.35
C ASN A 248 -0.03 35.94 -1.17
N GLN A 249 -0.92 34.95 -1.22
CA GLN A 249 -1.00 33.90 -0.23
C GLN A 249 -0.37 32.61 -0.78
N GLY A 250 0.08 31.76 0.14
CA GLY A 250 0.50 30.38 -0.11
C GLY A 250 0.16 29.57 1.14
N GLU A 251 -0.17 28.30 1.01
CA GLU A 251 -0.60 27.51 2.16
C GLU A 251 -0.14 26.05 2.04
N ASP A 252 0.15 25.46 3.21
CA ASP A 252 0.49 24.06 3.32
C ASP A 252 -0.22 23.41 4.52
N ARG A 253 -0.53 22.13 4.38
CA ARG A 253 -1.24 21.30 5.37
C ARG A 253 -0.47 20.00 5.53
N ASP A 254 -0.47 19.46 6.74
CA ASP A 254 0.19 18.20 7.10
C ASP A 254 -0.62 17.53 8.22
N VAL A 255 -0.71 16.22 8.25
CA VAL A 255 -1.50 15.46 9.24
C VAL A 255 -0.59 14.53 10.03
N PHE A 256 -0.75 14.50 11.35
CA PHE A 256 -0.10 13.50 12.20
C PHE A 256 -1.11 12.83 13.13
N HIS A 257 -0.86 11.56 13.46
CA HIS A 257 -1.74 10.76 14.29
C HIS A 257 -1.25 10.71 15.75
N VAL A 258 -2.15 10.80 16.74
CA VAL A 258 -1.81 10.72 18.17
C VAL A 258 -2.13 9.33 18.73
N ILE A 259 -1.10 8.50 18.96
CA ILE A 259 -1.27 7.13 19.47
C ILE A 259 -1.15 7.07 21.00
N HIS A 260 -2.16 6.48 21.65
CA HIS A 260 -2.21 6.25 23.10
C HIS A 260 -2.21 4.76 23.53
N ASP A 261 -1.68 3.85 22.71
CA ASP A 261 -1.44 2.46 23.16
C ASP A 261 -0.32 2.38 24.22
N ARG A 262 -0.58 1.59 25.27
CA ARG A 262 0.33 1.25 26.36
C ARG A 262 1.11 -0.05 26.11
N ALA A 263 0.62 -0.95 25.26
CA ALA A 263 1.27 -2.22 24.92
C ALA A 263 2.42 -2.07 23.92
N LEU A 264 2.43 -1.00 23.11
CA LEU A 264 3.53 -0.68 22.19
C LEU A 264 4.89 -0.60 22.90
N LYS A 265 5.73 -1.62 22.67
CA LYS A 265 7.12 -1.75 23.14
C LYS A 265 7.92 -0.45 22.91
N ARG A 266 8.89 -0.19 23.79
CA ARG A 266 9.80 0.98 23.66
C ARG A 266 10.54 0.93 22.32
N GLY A 267 10.46 2.01 21.53
CA GLY A 267 11.04 2.07 20.19
C GLY A 267 10.09 1.63 19.06
N TYR A 268 8.80 1.45 19.36
CA TYR A 268 7.73 1.26 18.38
C TYR A 268 6.69 2.40 18.44
N PRO A 269 6.02 2.73 17.31
CA PRO A 269 6.24 2.17 15.97
C PRO A 269 7.60 2.53 15.37
N LYS A 270 8.02 1.78 14.34
CA LYS A 270 9.30 1.98 13.62
C LYS A 270 9.02 2.66 12.29
N SER A 271 9.72 3.76 12.00
CA SER A 271 9.74 4.31 10.63
C SER A 271 10.73 3.51 9.79
N LEU A 272 10.27 2.95 8.67
CA LEU A 272 11.08 2.18 7.72
C LEU A 272 11.82 3.08 6.71
N GLY A 273 11.36 4.32 6.52
CA GLY A 273 11.90 5.27 5.55
C GLY A 273 11.54 4.99 4.09
N THR A 274 10.99 3.81 3.78
CA THR A 274 10.39 3.43 2.50
C THR A 274 9.16 2.57 2.74
N SER A 275 8.42 2.25 1.67
CA SER A 275 7.47 1.14 1.67
C SER A 275 8.15 -0.19 2.08
N GLY A 276 7.34 -1.12 2.60
CA GLY A 276 7.71 -2.43 3.10
C GLY A 276 6.63 -3.45 2.77
N GLU A 277 6.61 -3.85 1.50
CA GLU A 277 5.64 -4.78 0.89
C GLU A 277 5.79 -6.21 1.42
N ALA A 278 6.99 -6.56 1.89
CA ALA A 278 7.35 -7.85 2.44
C ALA A 278 6.72 -8.08 3.82
N SER A 279 6.09 -9.24 4.03
CA SER A 279 5.65 -9.67 5.36
C SER A 279 6.86 -9.92 6.29
N PRO A 280 6.82 -9.52 7.57
CA PRO A 280 7.92 -9.78 8.50
C PRO A 280 7.99 -11.27 8.88
N ALA A 281 9.18 -11.86 8.77
CA ALA A 281 9.43 -13.22 9.25
C ALA A 281 9.89 -13.22 10.73
N LEU A 282 9.42 -14.20 11.51
CA LEU A 282 9.72 -14.33 12.94
C LEU A 282 10.54 -15.58 13.24
N ALA A 283 11.82 -15.40 13.59
CA ALA A 283 12.75 -16.50 13.85
C ALA A 283 13.85 -16.08 14.83
N ASP A 284 14.37 -17.01 15.65
CA ASP A 284 15.52 -16.72 16.52
C ASP A 284 16.81 -16.64 15.69
N VAL A 285 17.17 -15.44 15.27
CA VAL A 285 18.38 -15.17 14.46
C VAL A 285 19.60 -15.00 15.38
N ASN A 286 19.40 -14.41 16.56
CA ASN A 286 20.47 -14.09 17.48
C ASN A 286 20.87 -15.26 18.42
N GLY A 287 20.08 -16.34 18.47
CA GLY A 287 20.28 -17.52 19.31
C GLY A 287 20.04 -17.28 20.81
N ASP A 288 19.06 -16.45 21.19
CA ASP A 288 18.71 -16.15 22.59
C ASP A 288 17.40 -16.79 23.08
N GLY A 289 16.71 -17.55 22.22
CA GLY A 289 15.44 -18.23 22.53
C GLY A 289 14.18 -17.38 22.32
N VAL A 290 14.30 -16.14 21.83
CA VAL A 290 13.16 -15.29 21.43
C VAL A 290 13.22 -15.04 19.93
N LYS A 291 12.08 -15.17 19.25
CA LYS A 291 11.96 -14.86 17.81
C LYS A 291 12.27 -13.38 17.56
N ASP A 292 13.28 -13.12 16.74
CA ASP A 292 13.61 -11.81 16.18
C ASP A 292 12.73 -11.50 14.95
N ILE A 293 12.60 -10.22 14.60
CA ILE A 293 11.80 -9.74 13.48
C ILE A 293 12.73 -9.46 12.29
N VAL A 294 12.56 -10.19 11.19
CA VAL A 294 13.27 -9.99 9.92
C VAL A 294 12.33 -9.34 8.92
N LEU A 295 12.71 -8.22 8.31
CA LEU A 295 11.86 -7.48 7.36
C LEU A 295 12.67 -6.96 6.16
N ALA A 296 12.14 -7.11 4.95
CA ALA A 296 12.71 -6.54 3.73
C ALA A 296 11.92 -5.30 3.28
N THR A 297 12.52 -4.42 2.46
CA THR A 297 11.87 -3.15 2.03
C THR A 297 12.15 -2.78 0.57
N ALA A 298 11.24 -2.00 -0.04
CA ALA A 298 11.43 -1.35 -1.35
C ALA A 298 12.70 -0.48 -1.43
N GLY A 299 13.19 0.04 -0.30
CA GLY A 299 14.50 0.70 -0.21
C GLY A 299 15.70 -0.20 -0.50
N GLY A 300 15.47 -1.50 -0.73
CA GLY A 300 16.49 -2.49 -0.99
C GLY A 300 17.30 -2.83 0.26
N GLN A 301 16.66 -2.81 1.43
CA GLN A 301 17.24 -3.17 2.72
C GLN A 301 16.53 -4.39 3.32
N VAL A 302 17.28 -5.16 4.11
CA VAL A 302 16.78 -6.20 5.02
C VAL A 302 17.23 -5.83 6.42
N HIS A 303 16.28 -5.69 7.32
CA HIS A 303 16.47 -5.39 8.73
C HIS A 303 16.31 -6.65 9.58
N VAL A 304 16.97 -6.68 10.74
CA VAL A 304 16.70 -7.68 11.78
C VAL A 304 16.68 -7.00 13.14
N TRP A 305 15.51 -6.97 13.78
CA TRP A 305 15.32 -6.41 15.12
C TRP A 305 15.13 -7.50 16.16
N SER A 306 15.89 -7.38 17.27
CA SER A 306 15.80 -8.25 18.42
C SER A 306 14.37 -8.28 18.98
N GLY A 307 13.72 -9.45 19.03
CA GLY A 307 12.34 -9.56 19.53
C GLY A 307 12.22 -9.19 21.02
N ARG A 308 13.31 -9.43 21.75
CA ARG A 308 13.52 -9.12 23.17
C ARG A 308 13.73 -7.62 23.45
N THR A 309 14.42 -6.89 22.59
CA THR A 309 14.87 -5.50 22.87
C THR A 309 14.40 -4.42 21.89
N GLY A 310 13.85 -4.81 20.73
CA GLY A 310 13.46 -3.89 19.64
C GLY A 310 14.64 -3.24 18.90
N ARG A 311 15.89 -3.55 19.25
CA ARG A 311 17.11 -2.99 18.63
C ARG A 311 17.54 -3.80 17.41
N GLU A 312 18.14 -3.12 16.43
CA GLU A 312 18.77 -3.77 15.27
C GLU A 312 19.92 -4.69 15.74
N LEU A 313 20.02 -5.90 15.19
CA LEU A 313 21.05 -6.86 15.56
C LEU A 313 22.44 -6.45 15.06
N PRO A 314 23.53 -6.85 15.76
CA PRO A 314 24.89 -6.59 15.30
C PRO A 314 25.16 -7.15 13.91
N GLY A 315 25.49 -6.26 12.97
CA GLY A 315 25.71 -6.60 11.57
C GLY A 315 24.47 -6.49 10.68
N TRP A 316 23.40 -5.85 11.15
CA TRP A 316 22.21 -5.46 10.36
C TRP A 316 21.99 -3.93 10.44
N PRO A 317 21.23 -3.32 9.50
CA PRO A 317 20.61 -3.92 8.32
C PRO A 317 21.64 -4.30 7.23
N ARG A 318 21.17 -5.00 6.18
CA ARG A 318 21.93 -5.29 4.96
C ARG A 318 21.20 -4.80 3.74
N SER A 319 21.91 -4.17 2.81
CA SER A 319 21.32 -3.71 1.55
C SER A 319 21.65 -4.64 0.39
N MET A 320 20.75 -4.69 -0.61
CA MET A 320 21.06 -5.18 -1.94
C MET A 320 22.09 -4.27 -2.66
N LEU A 321 22.62 -4.76 -3.78
CA LEU A 321 23.53 -4.01 -4.64
C LEU A 321 22.83 -2.78 -5.26
N PRO A 322 23.58 -1.70 -5.58
CA PRO A 322 23.03 -0.56 -6.32
C PRO A 322 22.44 -0.99 -7.67
N ALA A 323 21.33 -0.37 -8.07
CA ALA A 323 20.66 -0.68 -9.33
C ALA A 323 21.62 -0.47 -10.54
N PRO A 324 21.68 -1.40 -11.53
CA PRO A 324 22.48 -1.21 -12.74
C PRO A 324 22.17 0.11 -13.45
N GLY A 325 23.19 0.77 -14.00
CA GLY A 325 23.05 2.06 -14.68
C GLY A 325 22.84 3.29 -13.77
N SER A 326 22.40 3.13 -12.53
CA SER A 326 22.00 4.23 -11.63
C SER A 326 23.07 5.27 -11.25
N LYS A 327 24.35 5.07 -11.62
CA LYS A 327 25.50 5.92 -11.22
C LYS A 327 25.29 7.42 -11.49
N ALA A 328 24.56 7.79 -12.56
CA ALA A 328 24.27 9.18 -12.87
C ALA A 328 23.22 9.79 -11.91
N ALA A 329 22.12 9.08 -11.66
CA ALA A 329 21.10 9.47 -10.68
C ALA A 329 21.68 9.51 -9.26
N ALA A 330 22.56 8.55 -8.92
CA ALA A 330 23.12 8.43 -7.58
C ALA A 330 24.00 9.62 -7.13
N ARG A 331 24.50 10.43 -8.07
CA ARG A 331 25.16 11.71 -7.77
C ARG A 331 24.21 12.84 -7.36
N ARG A 332 22.90 12.68 -7.59
CA ARG A 332 21.86 13.68 -7.31
C ARG A 332 20.93 13.26 -6.17
N ILE A 333 20.51 11.98 -6.15
CA ILE A 333 19.47 11.46 -5.23
C ILE A 333 19.93 10.29 -4.35
N GLY A 334 21.24 10.01 -4.28
CA GLY A 334 21.77 8.91 -3.47
C GLY A 334 21.60 7.51 -4.10
N THR A 335 21.98 6.47 -3.37
CA THR A 335 22.14 5.11 -3.94
C THR A 335 20.79 4.44 -4.24
N VAL A 336 20.36 4.55 -5.50
CA VAL A 336 19.18 3.85 -6.04
C VAL A 336 19.39 2.33 -6.02
N ARG A 337 18.35 1.60 -5.63
CA ARG A 337 18.25 0.14 -5.59
C ARG A 337 16.93 -0.28 -6.25
N ALA A 338 16.81 -1.55 -6.64
CA ALA A 338 15.59 -2.04 -7.28
C ALA A 338 14.46 -2.36 -6.29
N GLY A 339 14.81 -2.69 -5.04
CA GLY A 339 13.89 -3.04 -3.97
C GLY A 339 13.78 -4.55 -3.70
N PHE A 340 13.30 -4.87 -2.50
CA PHE A 340 12.75 -6.17 -2.13
C PHE A 340 11.24 -6.00 -1.95
N VAL A 341 10.45 -6.94 -2.49
CA VAL A 341 8.98 -6.97 -2.31
C VAL A 341 8.50 -8.31 -1.77
N GLY A 342 9.12 -9.42 -2.19
CA GLY A 342 8.92 -10.73 -1.58
C GLY A 342 9.48 -10.79 -0.16
N SER A 343 8.84 -11.57 0.70
CA SER A 343 9.18 -11.69 2.12
C SER A 343 10.56 -12.32 2.34
N PRO A 344 11.29 -11.98 3.43
CA PRO A 344 12.53 -12.64 3.77
C PRO A 344 12.25 -14.05 4.33
N ALA A 345 13.04 -15.03 3.90
CA ALA A 345 13.00 -16.39 4.41
C ALA A 345 14.12 -16.62 5.43
N VAL A 346 13.87 -17.41 6.48
CA VAL A 346 14.82 -17.61 7.58
C VAL A 346 14.90 -19.10 7.95
N GLY A 347 16.11 -19.68 7.94
CA GLY A 347 16.31 -21.10 8.22
C GLY A 347 17.76 -21.56 8.03
N ASP A 348 18.06 -22.80 8.42
CA ASP A 348 19.40 -23.37 8.28
C ASP A 348 19.65 -23.88 6.85
N VAL A 349 20.39 -23.10 6.05
CA VAL A 349 20.86 -23.50 4.72
C VAL A 349 22.38 -23.77 4.70
N ALA A 350 23.12 -23.26 5.70
CA ALA A 350 24.57 -23.45 5.80
C ALA A 350 24.97 -24.71 6.60
N GLY A 351 24.10 -25.25 7.45
CA GLY A 351 24.39 -26.31 8.42
C GLY A 351 24.97 -25.76 9.73
N GLY A 352 24.35 -24.70 10.27
CA GLY A 352 24.85 -23.95 11.42
C GLY A 352 23.87 -23.92 12.60
N PRO A 353 24.36 -23.65 13.83
CA PRO A 353 23.51 -23.57 15.04
C PRO A 353 22.67 -22.28 15.14
N ARG A 354 22.54 -21.53 14.03
CA ARG A 354 21.78 -20.29 13.89
C ARG A 354 21.35 -20.17 12.43
N PRO A 355 20.14 -19.68 12.13
CA PRO A 355 19.65 -19.60 10.76
C PRO A 355 20.37 -18.53 9.93
N GLU A 356 20.28 -18.72 8.62
CA GLU A 356 20.52 -17.71 7.60
C GLU A 356 19.25 -16.91 7.32
N VAL A 357 19.42 -15.70 6.81
CA VAL A 357 18.37 -14.84 6.26
C VAL A 357 18.56 -14.75 4.74
N ILE A 358 17.49 -15.00 4.00
CA ILE A 358 17.44 -15.05 2.54
C ILE A 358 16.39 -14.04 2.04
N ALA A 359 16.68 -13.29 0.97
CA ALA A 359 15.72 -12.37 0.35
C ALA A 359 15.93 -12.30 -1.17
N ALA A 360 14.85 -12.18 -1.95
CA ALA A 360 14.90 -12.09 -3.41
C ALA A 360 14.47 -10.70 -3.89
N GLY A 361 15.30 -10.07 -4.72
CA GLY A 361 15.15 -8.68 -5.14
C GLY A 361 14.67 -8.50 -6.57
N LEU A 362 14.07 -7.32 -6.82
CA LEU A 362 13.67 -6.86 -8.15
C LEU A 362 14.86 -6.60 -9.09
N ASP A 363 16.09 -6.78 -8.62
CA ASP A 363 17.33 -6.71 -9.40
C ASP A 363 17.77 -8.04 -10.03
N GLY A 364 16.94 -9.09 -9.91
CA GLY A 364 17.17 -10.43 -10.46
C GLY A 364 18.05 -11.32 -9.63
N ARG A 365 18.19 -11.01 -8.33
CA ARG A 365 19.13 -11.68 -7.44
C ARG A 365 18.47 -12.20 -6.17
N VAL A 366 18.87 -13.41 -5.79
CA VAL A 366 18.66 -13.92 -4.43
C VAL A 366 19.89 -13.60 -3.61
N TYR A 367 19.68 -13.01 -2.44
CA TYR A 367 20.68 -12.68 -1.44
C TYR A 367 20.54 -13.64 -0.26
N ALA A 368 21.66 -14.05 0.33
CA ALA A 368 21.66 -14.83 1.56
C ALA A 368 22.80 -14.39 2.47
N TRP A 369 22.50 -14.25 3.76
CA TRP A 369 23.43 -13.84 4.81
C TRP A 369 23.26 -14.73 6.03
N SER A 370 24.34 -15.05 6.73
CA SER A 370 24.25 -15.66 8.06
C SER A 370 23.67 -14.66 9.08
N SER A 371 23.21 -15.18 10.23
CA SER A 371 22.71 -14.40 11.38
C SER A 371 23.48 -13.11 11.75
N ARG A 372 24.80 -13.03 11.50
CA ARG A 372 25.65 -11.84 11.73
C ARG A 372 25.75 -10.89 10.52
N GLY A 373 24.85 -11.03 9.54
CA GLY A 373 24.84 -10.26 8.29
C GLY A 373 26.01 -10.52 7.34
N ARG A 374 26.82 -11.56 7.56
CA ARG A 374 27.88 -11.94 6.60
C ARG A 374 27.25 -12.69 5.43
N ARG A 375 27.45 -12.18 4.22
CA ARG A 375 26.97 -12.80 2.97
C ARG A 375 27.55 -14.22 2.82
N LEU A 376 26.71 -15.16 2.38
CA LEU A 376 27.12 -16.54 2.13
C LEU A 376 28.00 -16.69 0.88
N HIS A 377 28.73 -17.79 0.79
CA HIS A 377 29.44 -18.18 -0.43
C HIS A 377 28.45 -18.49 -1.56
N GLY A 378 28.75 -18.03 -2.77
CA GLY A 378 27.89 -18.20 -3.95
C GLY A 378 26.75 -17.19 -4.05
N PHE A 379 26.57 -16.31 -3.07
CA PHE A 379 25.55 -15.26 -3.08
C PHE A 379 26.16 -13.86 -3.34
N PRO A 380 25.42 -12.93 -3.97
CA PRO A 380 24.06 -13.12 -4.49
C PRO A 380 24.03 -14.03 -5.73
N PHE A 381 23.07 -14.96 -5.77
CA PHE A 381 22.76 -15.73 -6.96
C PHE A 381 22.01 -14.84 -7.96
N HIS A 382 22.10 -15.13 -9.27
CA HIS A 382 21.46 -14.35 -10.32
C HIS A 382 20.68 -15.26 -11.28
N ILE A 383 19.43 -14.90 -11.60
CA ILE A 383 18.63 -15.65 -12.59
C ILE A 383 19.22 -15.53 -14.01
N ARG A 384 18.78 -16.39 -14.93
CA ARG A 384 19.36 -16.46 -16.29
C ARG A 384 19.05 -15.21 -17.13
N LEU A 385 17.85 -14.64 -16.99
CA LEU A 385 17.44 -13.44 -17.71
C LEU A 385 18.09 -12.19 -17.08
N ARG A 386 18.83 -11.40 -17.88
CA ARG A 386 19.62 -10.24 -17.41
C ARG A 386 19.08 -8.87 -17.85
N ARG A 387 18.09 -8.87 -18.74
CA ARG A 387 17.36 -7.71 -19.28
C ARG A 387 15.94 -8.18 -19.61
N PRO A 388 14.93 -7.30 -19.66
CA PRO A 388 13.62 -7.66 -20.16
C PRO A 388 13.67 -8.24 -21.58
N ALA A 389 12.71 -9.11 -21.90
CA ALA A 389 12.56 -9.67 -23.23
C ALA A 389 12.17 -8.57 -24.25
N GLU A 390 12.43 -8.83 -25.52
CA GLU A 390 12.29 -7.88 -26.64
C GLU A 390 10.86 -7.31 -26.83
N LYS A 391 9.84 -8.01 -26.31
CA LYS A 391 8.43 -7.57 -26.27
C LYS A 391 7.93 -7.17 -24.87
N GLY A 392 8.82 -6.95 -23.91
CA GLY A 392 8.50 -6.48 -22.54
C GLY A 392 7.81 -7.46 -21.59
N ARG A 393 7.20 -8.56 -22.09
CA ARG A 393 6.36 -9.47 -21.28
C ARG A 393 7.09 -10.20 -20.16
N LEU A 394 8.37 -10.55 -20.36
CA LEU A 394 9.24 -11.09 -19.31
C LEU A 394 10.24 -10.02 -18.87
N ASP A 395 10.51 -9.93 -17.58
CA ASP A 395 11.55 -9.09 -17.01
C ASP A 395 12.53 -9.89 -16.14
N ALA A 396 13.55 -9.21 -15.63
CA ALA A 396 14.63 -9.82 -14.88
C ALA A 396 14.43 -9.78 -13.35
N ALA A 397 13.23 -9.50 -12.84
CA ALA A 397 12.97 -9.38 -11.40
C ALA A 397 12.60 -10.72 -10.74
N ILE A 398 12.68 -10.74 -9.41
CA ILE A 398 12.11 -11.78 -8.56
C ILE A 398 11.12 -11.11 -7.61
N TYR A 399 9.83 -11.40 -7.79
CA TYR A 399 8.74 -10.88 -6.97
C TYR A 399 8.39 -11.84 -5.82
N ALA A 400 8.51 -13.14 -6.08
CA ALA A 400 8.17 -14.22 -5.16
C ALA A 400 8.99 -14.22 -3.86
N THR A 401 8.33 -14.54 -2.75
CA THR A 401 9.00 -14.93 -1.49
C THR A 401 9.80 -16.23 -1.71
N PRO A 402 11.07 -16.31 -1.31
CA PRO A 402 11.79 -17.58 -1.29
C PRO A 402 11.22 -18.52 -0.23
N ALA A 403 11.02 -19.80 -0.55
CA ALA A 403 10.66 -20.82 0.40
C ALA A 403 11.85 -21.75 0.70
N LEU A 404 11.86 -22.39 1.89
CA LEU A 404 12.97 -23.20 2.38
C LEU A 404 12.48 -24.62 2.73
N ALA A 405 13.08 -25.66 2.13
CA ALA A 405 12.70 -27.05 2.41
C ALA A 405 13.83 -28.04 2.13
N HIS A 406 13.71 -29.28 2.64
CA HIS A 406 14.65 -30.36 2.36
C HIS A 406 14.35 -31.06 1.01
N LEU A 407 14.92 -30.57 -0.08
CA LEU A 407 14.77 -31.21 -1.40
C LEU A 407 15.84 -32.28 -1.70
N GLY A 408 16.83 -32.45 -0.81
CA GLY A 408 17.87 -33.46 -0.92
C GLY A 408 18.32 -34.07 0.41
N ARG A 409 18.97 -35.23 0.34
CA ARG A 409 19.44 -36.03 1.49
C ARG A 409 20.71 -35.46 2.16
N HIS A 410 20.81 -34.15 2.31
CA HIS A 410 21.99 -33.44 2.83
C HIS A 410 21.76 -32.68 4.15
N GLY A 411 20.59 -32.87 4.78
CA GLY A 411 20.31 -32.43 6.16
C GLY A 411 20.27 -30.91 6.38
N LYS A 412 20.09 -30.13 5.31
CA LYS A 412 20.01 -28.65 5.32
C LYS A 412 18.87 -28.23 4.41
N LEU A 413 18.34 -27.03 4.60
CA LEU A 413 17.30 -26.49 3.74
C LEU A 413 17.91 -26.03 2.39
N ASP A 414 17.19 -26.29 1.32
CA ASP A 414 17.39 -25.75 -0.01
C ASP A 414 16.42 -24.57 -0.22
N ILE A 415 16.82 -23.60 -1.04
CA ILE A 415 16.10 -22.34 -1.31
C ILE A 415 15.35 -22.47 -2.64
N VAL A 416 14.03 -22.30 -2.63
CA VAL A 416 13.15 -22.39 -3.80
C VAL A 416 12.51 -21.04 -4.08
N PHE A 417 12.44 -20.61 -5.35
CA PHE A 417 11.75 -19.38 -5.76
C PHE A 417 11.30 -19.43 -7.22
N GLY A 418 10.14 -18.86 -7.53
CA GLY A 418 9.74 -18.50 -8.89
C GLY A 418 10.33 -17.15 -9.31
N ALA A 419 10.49 -16.91 -10.61
CA ALA A 419 11.00 -15.62 -11.13
C ALA A 419 10.31 -15.20 -12.43
N ALA A 420 10.40 -13.91 -12.76
CA ALA A 420 9.74 -13.30 -13.93
C ALA A 420 10.27 -13.79 -15.30
N ASP A 421 11.27 -14.69 -15.33
CA ASP A 421 11.78 -15.36 -16.53
C ASP A 421 11.12 -16.73 -16.81
N GLN A 422 9.95 -16.99 -16.21
CA GLN A 422 9.13 -18.22 -16.28
C GLN A 422 9.75 -19.46 -15.60
N ARG A 423 10.74 -19.27 -14.74
CA ARG A 423 11.46 -20.38 -14.13
C ARG A 423 11.28 -20.44 -12.63
N ILE A 424 11.11 -21.67 -12.15
CA ILE A 424 11.27 -22.00 -10.74
C ILE A 424 12.69 -22.51 -10.56
N TYR A 425 13.39 -21.94 -9.58
CA TYR A 425 14.78 -22.24 -9.24
C TYR A 425 14.81 -22.94 -7.89
N ALA A 426 15.70 -23.94 -7.74
CA ALA A 426 16.04 -24.53 -6.45
C ALA A 426 17.56 -24.54 -6.26
N LEU A 427 18.03 -23.97 -5.15
CA LEU A 427 19.44 -23.75 -4.82
C LEU A 427 19.82 -24.37 -3.48
N LYS A 428 21.03 -24.91 -3.38
CA LYS A 428 21.65 -25.18 -2.08
C LYS A 428 22.10 -23.86 -1.43
N GLY A 429 22.26 -23.84 -0.10
CA GLY A 429 22.82 -22.72 0.67
C GLY A 429 24.24 -22.25 0.31
N ASN A 430 24.87 -22.82 -0.71
CA ASN A 430 26.14 -22.37 -1.31
C ASN A 430 26.00 -21.77 -2.73
N GLY A 431 24.77 -21.49 -3.17
CA GLY A 431 24.44 -20.85 -4.46
C GLY A 431 24.43 -21.79 -5.67
N ARG A 432 24.65 -23.10 -5.49
CA ARG A 432 24.57 -24.09 -6.59
C ARG A 432 23.13 -24.58 -6.80
N LEU A 433 22.71 -24.68 -8.05
CA LEU A 433 21.46 -25.32 -8.45
C LEU A 433 21.39 -26.79 -8.02
N LEU A 434 20.18 -27.25 -7.69
CA LEU A 434 19.88 -28.68 -7.56
C LEU A 434 19.82 -29.36 -8.96
N PRO A 435 20.15 -30.66 -9.05
CA PRO A 435 19.96 -31.43 -10.29
C PRO A 435 18.50 -31.40 -10.75
N GLY A 436 18.27 -31.14 -12.04
CA GLY A 436 16.93 -30.96 -12.62
C GLY A 436 16.43 -29.51 -12.65
N TRP A 437 17.11 -28.57 -11.98
CA TRP A 437 16.69 -27.17 -11.85
C TRP A 437 17.61 -26.19 -12.61
N PRO A 438 17.12 -25.02 -13.06
CA PRO A 438 15.74 -24.54 -12.95
C PRO A 438 14.80 -25.18 -13.98
N VAL A 439 13.52 -25.30 -13.62
CA VAL A 439 12.45 -25.82 -14.48
C VAL A 439 11.69 -24.68 -15.17
N LEU A 440 11.05 -24.95 -16.30
CA LEU A 440 10.16 -24.01 -16.99
C LEU A 440 8.70 -24.22 -16.54
N ALA A 441 8.12 -23.23 -15.87
CA ALA A 441 6.70 -23.18 -15.56
C ALA A 441 5.93 -22.66 -16.78
N ARG A 442 5.79 -23.50 -17.82
CA ARG A 442 4.99 -23.19 -19.00
C ARG A 442 4.37 -24.47 -19.56
N ASP A 443 3.13 -24.38 -20.01
CA ASP A 443 2.59 -25.37 -20.92
C ASP A 443 2.99 -25.02 -22.36
N THR A 444 3.67 -25.95 -23.02
CA THR A 444 4.07 -25.83 -24.42
C THR A 444 3.14 -26.59 -25.37
N ALA A 445 2.22 -27.41 -24.85
CA ALA A 445 1.31 -28.22 -25.67
C ALA A 445 0.10 -27.41 -26.16
N SER A 446 -0.42 -26.50 -25.34
CA SER A 446 -1.55 -25.62 -25.67
C SER A 446 -1.17 -24.29 -26.34
N GLY A 447 0.11 -24.08 -26.69
CA GLY A 447 0.57 -22.84 -27.34
C GLY A 447 0.71 -21.63 -26.41
N GLY A 448 0.80 -21.84 -25.09
CA GLY A 448 0.80 -20.78 -24.07
C GLY A 448 1.83 -19.67 -24.29
N ASP A 449 1.34 -18.43 -24.20
CA ASP A 449 2.09 -17.19 -24.37
C ASP A 449 3.00 -16.91 -23.14
N PRO A 450 3.98 -15.99 -23.22
CA PRO A 450 4.92 -15.77 -22.14
C PRO A 450 4.52 -14.63 -21.20
N GLU A 451 4.13 -14.93 -19.95
CA GLU A 451 4.02 -13.96 -18.83
C GLU A 451 4.96 -14.33 -17.66
N LYS A 452 4.90 -13.57 -16.56
CA LYS A 452 5.81 -13.64 -15.40
C LYS A 452 5.29 -14.56 -14.30
N ILE A 453 6.20 -15.05 -13.43
CA ILE A 453 5.83 -15.56 -12.11
C ILE A 453 5.91 -14.40 -11.10
N LEU A 454 4.81 -14.20 -10.35
CA LEU A 454 4.73 -13.23 -9.26
C LEU A 454 4.56 -13.91 -7.90
N SER A 455 3.70 -14.94 -7.82
CA SER A 455 3.38 -15.62 -6.57
C SER A 455 4.52 -16.48 -6.00
N SER A 456 4.45 -16.70 -4.69
CA SER A 456 5.48 -17.44 -3.94
C SER A 456 5.26 -18.94 -4.06
N PRO A 457 6.31 -19.78 -4.21
CA PRO A 457 6.14 -21.22 -4.12
C PRO A 457 5.87 -21.62 -2.67
N ALA A 458 4.75 -22.31 -2.43
CA ALA A 458 4.68 -23.22 -1.29
C ALA A 458 5.60 -24.43 -1.52
N ILE A 459 5.89 -25.19 -0.46
CA ILE A 459 6.64 -26.45 -0.58
C ILE A 459 5.98 -27.56 0.25
N GLY A 460 5.03 -28.22 -0.41
CA GLY A 460 4.70 -29.63 -0.21
C GLY A 460 4.94 -30.35 -1.54
N ASP A 461 4.04 -31.23 -1.97
CA ASP A 461 4.02 -31.73 -3.35
C ASP A 461 3.37 -30.69 -4.33
N GLY A 462 3.88 -29.45 -4.35
CA GLY A 462 3.40 -28.34 -5.19
C GLY A 462 3.71 -26.93 -4.64
N THR A 463 3.51 -25.78 -5.33
CA THR A 463 3.19 -25.47 -6.76
C THR A 463 3.64 -24.03 -7.16
N THR A 464 3.64 -23.60 -8.45
CA THR A 464 3.74 -22.16 -8.91
C THR A 464 3.45 -21.94 -10.45
N PRO A 465 3.23 -20.72 -11.01
CA PRO A 465 2.28 -20.47 -12.13
C PRO A 465 2.81 -20.05 -13.55
N ASN A 466 1.86 -19.97 -14.52
CA ASN A 466 1.79 -19.16 -15.80
C ASN A 466 0.83 -19.89 -16.79
N GLN A 467 -0.21 -19.35 -17.41
CA GLN A 467 -0.71 -18.00 -17.68
C GLN A 467 -2.25 -18.01 -17.41
N SER A 468 -2.89 -16.83 -17.35
CA SER A 468 -4.36 -16.65 -17.21
C SER A 468 -5.03 -17.58 -16.19
N GLY A 469 -4.39 -17.76 -15.03
CA GLY A 469 -4.85 -18.61 -13.94
C GLY A 469 -4.55 -20.10 -14.11
N ARG A 470 -3.26 -20.48 -14.17
CA ARG A 470 -2.82 -21.89 -14.07
C ARG A 470 -1.71 -22.10 -13.04
N VAL A 471 -1.84 -23.20 -12.29
CA VAL A 471 -0.98 -23.61 -11.17
C VAL A 471 -0.27 -24.92 -11.52
N TYR A 472 1.02 -25.09 -11.20
CA TYR A 472 1.83 -26.26 -11.59
C TYR A 472 2.55 -26.91 -10.40
N ALA A 473 2.36 -28.20 -10.18
CA ALA A 473 3.17 -28.97 -9.24
C ALA A 473 4.44 -29.58 -9.89
N PHE A 474 5.54 -29.59 -9.13
CA PHE A 474 6.80 -30.24 -9.51
C PHE A 474 7.38 -30.99 -8.31
N SER A 475 7.75 -32.25 -8.50
CA SER A 475 8.55 -33.02 -7.54
C SER A 475 9.91 -32.35 -7.26
N ALA A 476 10.54 -32.66 -6.12
CA ALA A 476 11.88 -32.20 -5.75
C ALA A 476 12.99 -32.40 -6.82
N LYS A 477 12.79 -33.33 -7.76
CA LYS A 477 13.70 -33.61 -8.91
C LYS A 477 13.44 -32.72 -10.14
N GLY A 478 12.51 -31.76 -10.06
CA GLY A 478 12.11 -30.89 -11.18
C GLY A 478 11.16 -31.56 -12.19
N LYS A 479 10.68 -32.78 -11.95
CA LYS A 479 9.66 -33.41 -12.81
C LYS A 479 8.27 -32.92 -12.40
N ARG A 480 7.50 -32.37 -13.36
CA ARG A 480 6.08 -32.01 -13.21
C ARG A 480 5.27 -33.22 -12.72
N LEU A 481 4.36 -33.02 -11.76
CA LEU A 481 3.48 -34.10 -11.28
C LEU A 481 2.34 -34.37 -12.29
N PRO A 482 1.75 -35.58 -12.30
CA PRO A 482 0.50 -35.86 -13.03
C PRO A 482 -0.64 -34.94 -12.61
N GLY A 483 -1.66 -34.75 -13.46
CA GLY A 483 -2.83 -33.88 -13.21
C GLY A 483 -2.56 -32.38 -13.31
N TRP A 484 -1.34 -31.92 -13.02
CA TRP A 484 -0.94 -30.51 -13.12
C TRP A 484 -0.39 -30.15 -14.52
N PRO A 485 -0.69 -28.96 -15.09
CA PRO A 485 -1.31 -27.82 -14.43
C PRO A 485 -2.85 -27.75 -14.50
N VAL A 486 -3.46 -27.45 -13.35
CA VAL A 486 -4.88 -27.10 -13.26
C VAL A 486 -5.11 -25.64 -13.71
N ALA A 487 -6.37 -25.29 -13.98
CA ALA A 487 -6.80 -23.91 -14.24
C ALA A 487 -7.76 -23.44 -13.13
N VAL A 488 -7.65 -22.17 -12.76
CA VAL A 488 -8.44 -21.51 -11.71
C VAL A 488 -9.36 -20.48 -12.38
N PRO A 489 -10.70 -20.60 -12.29
CA PRO A 489 -11.63 -19.65 -12.90
C PRO A 489 -11.50 -18.23 -12.32
N GLY A 490 -11.85 -17.21 -13.11
CA GLY A 490 -11.90 -15.81 -12.67
C GLY A 490 -12.61 -14.92 -13.68
N ILE A 491 -13.28 -13.87 -13.20
CA ILE A 491 -14.22 -13.07 -14.00
C ILE A 491 -13.48 -12.03 -14.86
N ALA A 492 -12.48 -11.34 -14.29
CA ALA A 492 -11.76 -10.24 -14.92
C ALA A 492 -10.24 -10.31 -14.61
N VAL A 493 -9.63 -11.45 -14.94
CA VAL A 493 -8.25 -11.84 -14.58
C VAL A 493 -7.11 -11.02 -15.22
N ASN A 494 -7.36 -9.78 -15.66
CA ASN A 494 -6.36 -8.87 -16.22
C ASN A 494 -6.58 -7.38 -15.86
N SER A 495 -7.50 -7.06 -14.96
CA SER A 495 -8.00 -5.69 -14.75
C SER A 495 -7.00 -4.71 -14.13
N ILE A 496 -5.96 -5.19 -13.42
CA ILE A 496 -4.91 -4.33 -12.86
C ILE A 496 -3.55 -4.80 -13.40
N PRO A 497 -2.81 -3.97 -14.16
CA PRO A 497 -1.48 -4.33 -14.65
C PRO A 497 -0.54 -4.74 -13.51
N LEU A 498 0.24 -5.80 -13.72
CA LEU A 498 1.11 -6.45 -12.73
C LEU A 498 0.35 -7.13 -11.57
N ALA A 499 -0.46 -6.40 -10.79
CA ALA A 499 -1.04 -6.93 -9.55
C ALA A 499 -2.28 -7.82 -9.74
N GLY A 500 -3.14 -7.51 -10.72
CA GLY A 500 -4.41 -8.19 -10.96
C GLY A 500 -4.42 -9.00 -12.26
N GLN A 501 -3.40 -9.84 -12.46
CA GLN A 501 -3.24 -10.67 -13.65
C GLN A 501 -3.17 -12.16 -13.32
N GLY A 502 -4.18 -12.93 -13.73
CA GLY A 502 -4.28 -14.38 -13.55
C GLY A 502 -4.51 -14.80 -12.09
N VAL A 503 -3.60 -15.63 -11.59
CA VAL A 503 -3.50 -16.07 -10.18
C VAL A 503 -2.27 -15.37 -9.59
N PRO A 504 -2.42 -14.20 -8.97
CA PRO A 504 -1.34 -13.52 -8.27
C PRO A 504 -1.09 -14.12 -6.86
N ASP A 505 -2.05 -14.91 -6.36
CA ASP A 505 -1.97 -15.56 -5.05
C ASP A 505 -0.88 -16.63 -4.97
N SER A 506 -0.21 -16.69 -3.82
CA SER A 506 0.59 -17.84 -3.44
C SER A 506 -0.37 -18.99 -3.08
N PRO A 507 -0.13 -20.21 -3.59
CA PRO A 507 -0.93 -21.38 -3.24
C PRO A 507 -0.69 -21.75 -1.77
N ASP A 508 -1.75 -21.94 -1.00
CA ASP A 508 -1.68 -22.37 0.40
C ASP A 508 -1.85 -23.87 0.51
N LEU A 509 -1.04 -24.52 1.36
CA LEU A 509 -0.99 -25.98 1.50
C LEU A 509 -1.34 -26.43 2.92
N ALA A 510 -2.22 -27.42 3.03
CA ALA A 510 -2.46 -28.17 4.26
C ALA A 510 -3.20 -29.48 3.97
N ASP A 511 -2.95 -30.49 4.79
CA ASP A 511 -3.83 -31.66 4.92
C ASP A 511 -5.20 -31.23 5.51
N VAL A 512 -6.18 -31.02 4.62
CA VAL A 512 -7.55 -30.57 4.96
C VAL A 512 -8.46 -31.78 5.18
N ASN A 513 -8.22 -32.88 4.46
CA ASN A 513 -9.06 -34.08 4.46
C ASN A 513 -8.65 -35.15 5.50
N ALA A 514 -7.45 -35.03 6.10
CA ALA A 514 -6.80 -35.95 7.04
C ALA A 514 -6.30 -37.29 6.45
N ASP A 515 -5.96 -37.36 5.16
CA ASP A 515 -5.37 -38.52 4.48
C ASP A 515 -3.82 -38.56 4.52
N GLY A 516 -3.19 -37.49 5.00
CA GLY A 516 -1.73 -37.37 5.08
C GLY A 516 -1.06 -36.76 3.84
N ARG A 517 -1.84 -36.08 2.98
CA ARG A 517 -1.35 -35.30 1.83
C ARG A 517 -1.92 -33.88 1.92
N ASP A 518 -1.16 -32.91 1.40
CA ASP A 518 -1.65 -31.53 1.34
C ASP A 518 -2.65 -31.32 0.20
N GLU A 519 -3.80 -30.74 0.55
CA GLU A 519 -4.65 -29.99 -0.38
C GLU A 519 -3.98 -28.65 -0.74
N VAL A 520 -4.37 -28.10 -1.90
CA VAL A 520 -3.92 -26.81 -2.43
C VAL A 520 -5.11 -25.84 -2.47
N ALA A 521 -5.10 -24.82 -1.61
CA ALA A 521 -6.00 -23.68 -1.69
C ALA A 521 -5.38 -22.58 -2.56
N VAL A 522 -6.20 -21.96 -3.41
CA VAL A 522 -5.76 -20.89 -4.32
C VAL A 522 -6.97 -20.10 -4.82
N ALA A 523 -6.79 -18.84 -5.19
CA ALA A 523 -7.81 -18.06 -5.89
C ALA A 523 -7.22 -17.36 -7.12
N SER A 524 -8.08 -16.84 -8.00
CA SER A 524 -7.66 -15.93 -9.07
C SER A 524 -8.12 -14.51 -8.78
N PHE A 525 -7.53 -13.53 -9.46
CA PHE A 525 -7.97 -12.13 -9.34
C PHE A 525 -9.40 -11.99 -9.88
N THR A 526 -10.36 -11.61 -9.03
CA THR A 526 -11.82 -11.64 -9.27
C THR A 526 -12.40 -13.03 -9.56
N GLY A 527 -11.83 -14.07 -8.93
CA GLY A 527 -12.39 -15.42 -8.89
C GLY A 527 -13.03 -15.79 -7.56
N GLU A 528 -13.47 -17.05 -7.45
CA GLU A 528 -13.81 -17.69 -6.19
C GLU A 528 -12.53 -18.28 -5.54
N PRO A 529 -12.45 -18.41 -4.20
CA PRO A 529 -11.46 -19.27 -3.56
C PRO A 529 -11.71 -20.73 -3.94
N GLU A 530 -10.67 -21.50 -4.26
CA GLU A 530 -10.75 -22.88 -4.75
C GLU A 530 -9.92 -23.85 -3.89
N LEU A 531 -10.25 -25.15 -3.96
CA LEU A 531 -9.47 -26.21 -3.33
C LEU A 531 -9.21 -27.37 -4.30
N PHE A 532 -7.97 -27.86 -4.35
CA PHE A 532 -7.55 -28.99 -5.17
C PHE A 532 -6.84 -30.04 -4.29
N ALA A 533 -7.01 -31.32 -4.57
CA ALA A 533 -6.16 -32.36 -4.00
C ALA A 533 -4.72 -32.26 -4.58
N GLY A 534 -3.73 -32.83 -3.89
CA GLY A 534 -2.33 -32.84 -4.35
C GLY A 534 -2.10 -33.48 -5.74
N ASP A 535 -3.05 -34.27 -6.26
CA ASP A 535 -3.01 -34.81 -7.63
C ASP A 535 -3.60 -33.88 -8.71
N GLY A 536 -4.10 -32.70 -8.33
CA GLY A 536 -4.73 -31.72 -9.22
C GLY A 536 -6.24 -31.86 -9.38
N THR A 537 -6.88 -32.82 -8.70
CA THR A 537 -8.35 -32.96 -8.73
C THR A 537 -9.03 -31.81 -7.98
N ARG A 538 -9.88 -31.01 -8.65
CA ARG A 538 -10.65 -29.94 -7.99
C ARG A 538 -11.69 -30.52 -7.02
N LEU A 539 -11.52 -30.23 -5.74
CA LEU A 539 -12.45 -30.61 -4.69
C LEU A 539 -13.58 -29.59 -4.67
N SER A 540 -14.69 -29.92 -5.31
CA SER A 540 -15.81 -28.99 -5.59
C SER A 540 -16.91 -29.09 -4.53
N GLY A 541 -17.68 -28.01 -4.35
CA GLY A 541 -18.90 -28.02 -3.54
C GLY A 541 -20.07 -28.74 -4.21
N ALA A 542 -21.20 -28.81 -3.51
CA ALA A 542 -22.43 -29.39 -4.06
C ALA A 542 -22.85 -28.71 -5.38
N GLY A 543 -23.22 -29.50 -6.38
CA GLY A 543 -23.54 -28.99 -7.72
C GLY A 543 -22.35 -28.43 -8.51
N GLY A 544 -21.10 -28.72 -8.10
CA GLY A 544 -19.90 -28.33 -8.85
C GLY A 544 -19.43 -26.89 -8.63
N GLN A 545 -20.01 -26.17 -7.67
CA GLN A 545 -19.55 -24.84 -7.24
C GLN A 545 -18.15 -24.91 -6.60
N SER A 546 -17.54 -23.77 -6.24
CA SER A 546 -16.44 -23.80 -5.26
C SER A 546 -16.83 -24.57 -4.00
N ARG A 547 -15.84 -25.19 -3.34
CA ARG A 547 -16.01 -25.78 -2.01
C ARG A 547 -16.19 -24.73 -0.92
N PHE A 548 -15.56 -23.56 -1.07
CA PHE A 548 -15.68 -22.46 -0.11
C PHE A 548 -16.93 -21.62 -0.40
N GLN A 549 -17.75 -21.39 0.63
CA GLN A 549 -18.94 -20.56 0.51
C GLN A 549 -18.55 -19.13 0.15
N TYR A 550 -18.98 -18.66 -1.02
CA TYR A 550 -18.75 -17.30 -1.53
C TYR A 550 -20.04 -16.48 -1.61
N THR A 551 -21.19 -17.03 -1.20
CA THR A 551 -22.48 -16.35 -1.14
C THR A 551 -23.00 -16.28 0.29
N GLY A 552 -23.79 -15.25 0.59
CA GLY A 552 -24.27 -14.98 1.95
C GLY A 552 -23.13 -14.78 2.96
N THR A 553 -23.48 -14.92 4.24
CA THR A 553 -22.58 -14.69 5.38
C THR A 553 -22.87 -15.68 6.52
N GLY A 554 -21.95 -15.83 7.47
CA GLY A 554 -22.18 -16.55 8.71
C GLY A 554 -23.25 -15.87 9.59
N PRO A 555 -24.00 -16.61 10.43
CA PRO A 555 -25.17 -16.11 11.16
C PRO A 555 -24.91 -15.01 12.20
N GLY A 556 -23.65 -14.77 12.59
CA GLY A 556 -23.20 -13.67 13.44
C GLY A 556 -22.36 -12.61 12.71
N SER A 557 -22.16 -12.75 11.40
CA SER A 557 -21.41 -11.79 10.58
C SER A 557 -22.12 -10.42 10.53
N PRO A 558 -21.39 -9.31 10.72
CA PRO A 558 -21.91 -7.97 10.52
C PRO A 558 -21.81 -7.47 9.06
N ALA A 559 -21.41 -8.34 8.11
CA ALA A 559 -21.31 -7.99 6.69
C ALA A 559 -22.67 -8.03 5.98
N THR A 560 -22.81 -7.22 4.92
CA THR A 560 -24.02 -7.11 4.07
C THR A 560 -23.80 -7.53 2.62
N ALA A 561 -22.58 -7.89 2.24
CA ALA A 561 -22.26 -8.38 0.90
C ALA A 561 -23.12 -9.61 0.51
N PRO A 562 -23.79 -9.61 -0.65
CA PRO A 562 -24.61 -10.75 -1.10
C PRO A 562 -23.74 -11.93 -1.55
N SER A 563 -22.55 -11.63 -2.07
CA SER A 563 -21.50 -12.59 -2.41
C SER A 563 -20.14 -11.89 -2.42
N VAL A 564 -19.08 -12.69 -2.36
CA VAL A 564 -17.69 -12.21 -2.31
C VAL A 564 -16.86 -12.73 -3.49
N LEU A 565 -15.78 -12.01 -3.79
CA LEU A 565 -14.77 -12.34 -4.78
C LEU A 565 -13.38 -12.26 -4.15
N ALA A 566 -12.48 -13.16 -4.53
CA ALA A 566 -11.06 -13.07 -4.23
C ALA A 566 -10.37 -12.00 -5.09
N LEU A 567 -9.26 -11.45 -4.60
CA LEU A 567 -8.62 -10.26 -5.17
C LEU A 567 -7.10 -10.36 -5.36
N GLY A 568 -6.50 -11.55 -5.26
CA GLY A 568 -5.05 -11.61 -5.08
C GLY A 568 -4.63 -11.29 -3.63
N ALA A 569 -5.38 -11.86 -2.70
CA ALA A 569 -5.05 -11.86 -1.28
C ALA A 569 -4.62 -13.28 -0.88
N ASN A 570 -3.33 -13.43 -0.56
CA ASN A 570 -2.79 -14.67 -0.01
C ASN A 570 -3.61 -15.06 1.23
N ALA A 571 -3.94 -16.35 1.38
CA ALA A 571 -4.70 -16.82 2.52
C ALA A 571 -3.76 -17.31 3.63
N ALA A 572 -4.32 -17.97 4.65
CA ALA A 572 -3.57 -18.77 5.61
C ALA A 572 -4.45 -19.91 6.13
N PHE A 573 -3.91 -21.13 6.10
CA PHE A 573 -4.43 -22.25 6.86
C PHE A 573 -3.93 -22.21 8.31
N GLY A 574 -4.78 -22.56 9.27
CA GLY A 574 -4.35 -22.72 10.66
C GLY A 574 -5.44 -23.22 11.60
N ARG A 575 -5.07 -23.40 12.87
CA ARG A 575 -5.98 -23.83 13.95
C ARG A 575 -6.01 -22.73 15.00
N THR A 576 -7.21 -22.23 15.28
CA THR A 576 -7.52 -21.18 16.27
C THR A 576 -7.53 -21.69 17.72
N SER A 577 -7.40 -23.00 17.90
CA SER A 577 -7.37 -23.67 19.20
C SER A 577 -6.49 -24.93 19.14
N PRO A 578 -5.80 -25.31 20.25
CA PRO A 578 -4.96 -26.50 20.28
C PRO A 578 -5.75 -27.79 19.97
N GLY A 579 -5.40 -28.46 18.87
CA GLY A 579 -6.11 -29.65 18.40
C GLY A 579 -7.49 -29.40 17.76
N GLY A 580 -7.94 -28.14 17.67
CA GLY A 580 -9.18 -27.76 17.03
C GLY A 580 -9.18 -27.97 15.50
N PRO A 581 -10.34 -27.79 14.83
CA PRO A 581 -10.46 -27.93 13.38
C PRO A 581 -9.53 -26.98 12.61
N LEU A 582 -9.16 -27.39 11.40
CA LEU A 582 -8.39 -26.55 10.48
C LEU A 582 -9.33 -25.51 9.83
N ARG A 583 -8.88 -24.26 9.79
CA ARG A 583 -9.59 -23.13 9.19
C ARG A 583 -8.77 -22.53 8.05
N LEU A 584 -9.45 -21.87 7.12
CA LEU A 584 -8.85 -21.00 6.11
C LEU A 584 -9.31 -19.56 6.36
N PHE A 585 -8.38 -18.60 6.34
CA PHE A 585 -8.68 -17.17 6.39
C PHE A 585 -8.00 -16.45 5.24
N GLY A 586 -8.65 -15.45 4.63
CA GLY A 586 -8.11 -14.76 3.46
C GLY A 586 -8.90 -13.54 3.03
N GLY A 587 -8.29 -12.70 2.20
CA GLY A 587 -8.87 -11.43 1.77
C GLY A 587 -9.88 -11.55 0.63
N VAL A 588 -11.07 -10.97 0.80
CA VAL A 588 -12.11 -10.93 -0.24
C VAL A 588 -12.79 -9.55 -0.30
N VAL A 589 -13.62 -9.34 -1.32
CA VAL A 589 -14.45 -8.15 -1.49
C VAL A 589 -15.86 -8.53 -1.90
N ASP A 590 -16.81 -7.72 -1.49
CA ASP A 590 -18.18 -7.69 -1.97
C ASP A 590 -18.29 -7.56 -3.50
N SER A 591 -19.07 -8.44 -4.12
CA SER A 591 -19.30 -8.47 -5.57
C SER A 591 -19.91 -7.19 -6.14
N ARG A 592 -20.50 -6.30 -5.31
CA ARG A 592 -20.92 -4.95 -5.69
C ARG A 592 -19.80 -4.09 -6.29
N ILE A 593 -18.52 -4.46 -6.09
CA ILE A 593 -17.37 -3.82 -6.76
C ILE A 593 -17.50 -3.76 -8.30
N ALA A 594 -18.10 -4.77 -8.94
CA ALA A 594 -18.29 -4.78 -10.39
C ALA A 594 -19.27 -3.69 -10.88
N LEU A 595 -20.25 -3.33 -10.05
CA LEU A 595 -21.16 -2.20 -10.31
C LEU A 595 -20.47 -0.85 -10.07
N ALA A 596 -19.55 -0.78 -9.09
CA ALA A 596 -18.74 0.41 -8.84
C ALA A 596 -17.78 0.70 -10.00
N GLN A 597 -17.08 -0.31 -10.51
CA GLN A 597 -16.17 -0.21 -11.65
C GLN A 597 -16.88 0.21 -12.95
N SER A 598 -18.12 -0.28 -13.18
CA SER A 598 -18.94 0.09 -14.35
C SER A 598 -19.73 1.41 -14.20
N SER A 599 -19.54 2.13 -13.08
CA SER A 599 -20.23 3.39 -12.77
C SER A 599 -19.27 4.44 -12.19
N PRO A 600 -18.26 4.91 -12.94
CA PRO A 600 -17.15 5.71 -12.41
C PRO A 600 -17.50 7.13 -11.95
N ALA A 601 -18.74 7.60 -12.20
CA ALA A 601 -19.30 8.84 -11.64
C ALA A 601 -20.37 8.59 -10.55
N THR A 602 -20.54 7.35 -10.08
CA THR A 602 -21.47 7.00 -9.01
C THR A 602 -20.75 6.31 -7.85
N LYS A 603 -20.94 6.83 -6.64
CA LYS A 603 -20.44 6.23 -5.40
C LYS A 603 -21.32 5.02 -5.04
N VAL A 604 -20.97 3.85 -5.58
CA VAL A 604 -21.58 2.56 -5.24
C VAL A 604 -20.92 2.04 -3.95
N ALA A 605 -21.71 1.79 -2.91
CA ALA A 605 -21.21 1.22 -1.67
C ALA A 605 -21.00 -0.30 -1.82
N PHE A 606 -19.81 -0.76 -1.43
CA PHE A 606 -19.44 -2.17 -1.35
C PHE A 606 -18.48 -2.39 -0.16
N GLU A 607 -18.46 -3.60 0.38
CA GLU A 607 -17.62 -3.95 1.53
C GLU A 607 -16.31 -4.63 1.09
N HIS A 608 -15.21 -4.33 1.79
CA HIS A 608 -14.03 -5.18 1.75
C HIS A 608 -14.02 -6.07 3.00
N LEU A 609 -13.47 -7.28 2.91
CA LEU A 609 -13.89 -8.35 3.80
C LEU A 609 -12.74 -9.31 4.13
N LEU A 610 -12.55 -9.62 5.41
CA LEU A 610 -11.77 -10.79 5.83
C LEU A 610 -12.70 -12.00 5.81
N GLY A 611 -12.42 -12.93 4.91
CA GLY A 611 -13.10 -14.22 4.84
C GLY A 611 -12.53 -15.21 5.87
N GLY A 612 -13.38 -16.11 6.36
CA GLY A 612 -13.02 -17.14 7.33
C GLY A 612 -13.93 -18.34 7.19
N TRP A 613 -13.35 -19.50 6.90
CA TRP A 613 -14.05 -20.75 6.60
C TRP A 613 -13.54 -21.90 7.44
N ASP A 614 -14.42 -22.84 7.74
CA ASP A 614 -14.01 -24.19 8.12
C ASP A 614 -13.42 -24.91 6.90
N ALA A 615 -12.18 -25.38 6.99
CA ALA A 615 -11.47 -25.90 5.82
C ALA A 615 -12.09 -27.18 5.26
N ALA A 616 -12.59 -28.06 6.14
CA ALA A 616 -13.14 -29.36 5.74
C ALA A 616 -14.50 -29.24 5.06
N SER A 617 -15.44 -28.48 5.64
CA SER A 617 -16.78 -28.27 5.07
C SER A 617 -16.86 -27.14 4.04
N GLY A 618 -15.87 -26.23 4.03
CA GLY A 618 -15.88 -25.01 3.22
C GLY A 618 -16.93 -23.97 3.65
N SER A 619 -17.61 -24.19 4.78
CA SER A 619 -18.66 -23.29 5.27
C SER A 619 -18.10 -22.06 5.97
N TRP A 620 -18.84 -20.93 5.91
CA TRP A 620 -18.52 -19.73 6.67
C TRP A 620 -18.40 -20.03 8.17
N LEU A 621 -17.39 -19.43 8.83
CA LEU A 621 -17.34 -19.37 10.28
C LEU A 621 -18.41 -18.41 10.81
N PRO A 622 -18.92 -18.59 12.05
CA PRO A 622 -20.16 -17.94 12.50
C PRO A 622 -20.19 -16.42 12.33
N SER A 623 -19.09 -15.72 12.63
CA SER A 623 -18.98 -14.26 12.53
C SER A 623 -18.30 -13.76 11.25
N PHE A 624 -18.04 -14.64 10.28
CA PHE A 624 -17.32 -14.32 9.04
C PHE A 624 -18.26 -14.32 7.81
N PRO A 625 -17.96 -13.54 6.75
CA PRO A 625 -16.83 -12.62 6.64
C PRO A 625 -17.00 -11.39 7.55
N ILE A 626 -15.89 -10.73 7.89
CA ILE A 626 -15.89 -9.51 8.71
C ILE A 626 -15.62 -8.31 7.81
N PRO A 627 -16.42 -7.22 7.87
CA PRO A 627 -16.14 -5.94 7.22
C PRO A 627 -14.80 -5.38 7.68
N MET A 628 -13.82 -5.47 6.78
CA MET A 628 -12.53 -4.84 6.92
C MET A 628 -12.61 -3.47 6.28
N GLU A 629 -11.86 -2.54 6.84
CA GLU A 629 -11.99 -1.16 6.42
C GLU A 629 -11.32 -0.88 5.06
N GLY A 630 -10.69 -1.88 4.44
CA GLY A 630 -10.66 -1.92 2.99
C GLY A 630 -9.98 -3.12 2.33
N TRP A 631 -9.39 -2.87 1.17
CA TRP A 631 -8.66 -3.83 0.32
C TRP A 631 -7.75 -4.78 1.10
N GLN A 632 -8.08 -6.06 1.16
CA GLN A 632 -7.25 -7.09 1.80
C GLN A 632 -6.07 -7.55 0.92
N ILE A 633 -5.42 -6.66 0.16
CA ILE A 633 -4.42 -7.02 -0.86
C ILE A 633 -3.09 -6.25 -0.73
N PRO A 634 -1.93 -6.89 -0.96
CA PRO A 634 -1.70 -8.33 -1.16
C PRO A 634 -1.50 -9.09 0.18
N SER A 635 -2.10 -8.60 1.27
CA SER A 635 -1.86 -9.06 2.65
C SER A 635 -2.28 -10.51 2.89
N ALA A 636 -1.39 -11.29 3.53
CA ALA A 636 -1.73 -12.56 4.15
C ALA A 636 -2.12 -12.34 5.64
N PRO A 637 -3.19 -12.95 6.16
CA PRO A 637 -3.45 -12.98 7.60
C PRO A 637 -2.43 -13.89 8.31
N ALA A 638 -2.08 -13.56 9.54
CA ALA A 638 -1.26 -14.42 10.40
C ALA A 638 -2.13 -15.01 11.52
N ILE A 639 -1.94 -16.28 11.87
CA ILE A 639 -2.73 -16.96 12.91
C ILE A 639 -1.84 -17.15 14.14
N ALA A 640 -2.15 -16.45 15.23
CA ALA A 640 -1.34 -16.44 16.45
C ALA A 640 -2.15 -16.03 17.69
N ASP A 641 -1.84 -16.65 18.83
CA ASP A 641 -2.22 -16.17 20.16
C ASP A 641 -1.53 -14.81 20.41
N VAL A 642 -2.31 -13.73 20.57
CA VAL A 642 -1.77 -12.37 20.79
C VAL A 642 -2.06 -11.76 22.16
N ASP A 643 -2.83 -12.40 23.03
CA ASP A 643 -3.05 -11.95 24.42
C ASP A 643 -2.67 -12.96 25.53
N GLY A 644 -2.41 -14.21 25.17
CA GLY A 644 -1.90 -15.28 26.03
C GLY A 644 -2.96 -16.22 26.60
N ASP A 645 -4.18 -16.26 26.03
CA ASP A 645 -5.26 -17.12 26.53
C ASP A 645 -5.17 -18.59 26.06
N GLY A 646 -4.28 -18.91 25.10
CA GLY A 646 -4.07 -20.25 24.54
C GLY A 646 -4.88 -20.57 23.29
N HIS A 647 -5.77 -19.68 22.85
CA HIS A 647 -6.39 -19.65 21.54
C HIS A 647 -5.61 -18.71 20.61
N ALA A 648 -5.83 -18.82 19.30
CA ALA A 648 -5.11 -18.04 18.31
C ALA A 648 -6.06 -17.16 17.48
N GLU A 649 -5.82 -15.86 17.52
CA GLU A 649 -6.48 -14.87 16.69
C GLU A 649 -5.99 -14.89 15.23
N VAL A 650 -6.87 -14.40 14.35
CA VAL A 650 -6.56 -14.05 12.96
C VAL A 650 -6.12 -12.60 12.92
N VAL A 651 -4.81 -12.41 12.84
CA VAL A 651 -4.13 -11.12 12.82
C VAL A 651 -4.06 -10.61 11.37
N ALA A 652 -4.79 -9.55 11.06
CA ALA A 652 -4.95 -9.01 9.71
C ALA A 652 -5.00 -7.48 9.69
N GLY A 653 -4.78 -6.88 8.52
CA GLY A 653 -5.27 -5.55 8.18
C GLY A 653 -5.61 -5.55 6.68
N SER A 654 -5.80 -4.40 6.02
CA SER A 654 -6.08 -4.30 4.56
C SER A 654 -5.04 -3.57 3.65
N SER A 655 -5.22 -2.28 3.30
CA SER A 655 -4.19 -1.41 2.67
C SER A 655 -3.47 -0.42 3.62
N GLY A 656 -4.12 0.60 4.23
CA GLY A 656 -3.48 1.66 5.04
C GLY A 656 -4.03 1.98 6.47
N ASP A 657 -3.37 1.55 7.55
CA ASP A 657 -3.26 2.17 8.91
C ASP A 657 -3.50 1.32 10.22
N VAL A 658 -3.89 0.02 10.21
CA VAL A 658 -4.05 -0.82 11.44
C VAL A 658 -3.83 -2.32 11.30
N LEU A 659 -3.37 -2.93 12.40
CA LEU A 659 -3.49 -4.38 12.62
C LEU A 659 -4.66 -4.74 13.57
N HIS A 660 -5.60 -5.56 13.11
CA HIS A 660 -6.66 -6.24 13.89
C HIS A 660 -6.21 -7.63 14.34
N ALA A 661 -6.92 -8.21 15.30
CA ALA A 661 -6.74 -9.60 15.73
C ALA A 661 -8.09 -10.23 16.12
N PHE A 662 -8.76 -10.90 15.18
CA PHE A 662 -10.11 -11.45 15.41
C PHE A 662 -10.08 -12.88 15.94
N ARG A 663 -10.89 -13.18 16.96
CA ARG A 663 -11.28 -14.55 17.34
C ARG A 663 -12.35 -15.08 16.36
N GLU A 664 -12.67 -16.38 16.42
CA GLU A 664 -13.71 -16.98 15.56
C GLU A 664 -15.12 -16.41 15.78
N ASP A 665 -15.38 -15.83 16.96
CA ASP A 665 -16.62 -15.12 17.28
C ASP A 665 -16.66 -13.66 16.77
N GLY A 666 -15.59 -13.20 16.11
CA GLY A 666 -15.45 -11.83 15.60
C GLY A 666 -15.10 -10.79 16.68
N SER A 667 -14.86 -11.21 17.93
CA SER A 667 -14.33 -10.33 18.98
C SER A 667 -12.82 -10.10 18.81
N GLU A 668 -12.30 -9.04 19.42
CA GLU A 668 -10.86 -8.76 19.47
C GLU A 668 -10.33 -8.75 20.92
N PRO A 669 -9.08 -9.21 21.16
CA PRO A 669 -8.47 -9.27 22.48
C PRO A 669 -8.16 -7.90 23.08
N ARG A 670 -7.93 -7.88 24.40
CA ARG A 670 -7.90 -6.63 25.16
C ARG A 670 -6.77 -5.70 24.72
N GLY A 671 -7.14 -4.59 24.08
CA GLY A 671 -6.22 -3.55 23.62
C GLY A 671 -5.88 -3.64 22.14
N TRP A 672 -6.60 -4.44 21.37
CA TRP A 672 -6.71 -4.37 19.92
C TRP A 672 -7.94 -3.52 19.52
N PRO A 673 -8.03 -3.03 18.26
CA PRO A 673 -6.99 -3.08 17.21
C PRO A 673 -5.78 -2.19 17.50
N LYS A 674 -4.68 -2.42 16.78
CA LYS A 674 -3.41 -1.70 16.89
C LYS A 674 -3.25 -0.62 15.83
N ASP A 675 -3.38 0.62 16.30
CA ASP A 675 -3.06 1.83 15.52
C ASP A 675 -1.59 1.89 15.10
N THR A 676 -1.33 2.16 13.81
CA THR A 676 0.04 2.30 13.28
C THR A 676 0.35 3.65 12.64
N GLY A 677 -0.64 4.50 12.35
CA GLY A 677 -0.45 5.84 11.77
C GLY A 677 0.32 5.82 10.44
N GLY A 678 -0.26 5.18 9.43
CA GLY A 678 0.38 4.90 8.14
C GLY A 678 0.33 3.44 7.73
N TRP A 679 0.55 3.20 6.43
CA TRP A 679 0.43 1.92 5.69
C TRP A 679 1.23 0.74 6.29
N LEU A 680 0.71 0.16 7.38
CA LEU A 680 0.31 -1.25 7.32
C LEU A 680 -0.96 -1.35 6.48
N PRO A 681 -1.33 -2.53 5.96
CA PRO A 681 -2.72 -2.95 5.84
C PRO A 681 -3.76 -2.19 6.75
N ARG A 682 -4.91 -1.75 6.19
CA ARG A 682 -5.93 -0.74 6.62
C ARG A 682 -6.57 -0.72 8.01
N ARG A 683 -7.04 0.50 8.37
CA ARG A 683 -8.21 0.82 9.20
C ARG A 683 -9.17 1.86 8.59
N LEU A 684 -10.35 1.96 9.18
CA LEU A 684 -11.16 3.17 9.37
C LEU A 684 -11.68 3.12 10.83
N PRO A 685 -12.51 4.06 11.28
CA PRO A 685 -13.74 3.54 11.87
C PRO A 685 -14.96 4.40 11.53
N LEU A 686 -15.89 3.82 10.77
CA LEU A 686 -17.23 4.39 10.62
C LEU A 686 -18.11 4.00 11.80
N ARG A 687 -18.46 4.98 12.64
CA ARG A 687 -19.53 4.83 13.62
C ARG A 687 -20.88 4.88 12.92
N MET A 688 -21.60 3.76 12.87
CA MET A 688 -23.04 3.81 12.60
C MET A 688 -23.77 4.53 13.75
N GLY A 689 -24.63 5.48 13.40
CA GLY A 689 -25.46 6.20 14.36
C GLY A 689 -26.78 5.49 14.61
N HIS A 690 -27.15 5.31 15.88
CA HIS A 690 -28.53 5.02 16.27
C HIS A 690 -29.06 6.16 17.15
N ALA A 691 -30.22 6.70 16.76
CA ALA A 691 -30.83 7.84 17.42
C ALA A 691 -32.30 7.56 17.76
N ARG A 692 -32.63 7.60 19.05
CA ARG A 692 -33.93 8.06 19.56
C ARG A 692 -33.78 8.49 21.02
N ALA A 693 -34.55 9.51 21.39
CA ALA A 693 -34.28 10.36 22.56
C ALA A 693 -34.96 9.89 23.86
N ARG A 694 -34.56 10.49 25.01
CA ARG A 694 -35.47 11.35 25.80
C ARG A 694 -34.80 12.18 26.92
N THR A 695 -35.23 13.45 26.99
CA THR A 695 -35.43 14.33 28.18
C THR A 695 -34.33 14.67 29.19
N CYS A 696 -34.14 16.00 29.36
CA CYS A 696 -34.02 16.75 30.64
C CYS A 696 -32.79 16.56 31.57
N ALA A 697 -32.23 17.59 32.23
CA ALA A 697 -32.49 19.05 32.22
C ALA A 697 -31.36 19.85 32.95
N ARG A 698 -31.32 21.18 32.70
CA ARG A 698 -30.72 22.27 33.53
C ARG A 698 -29.21 22.24 33.87
N GLY A 699 -28.56 23.41 33.72
CA GLY A 699 -27.78 23.96 34.84
C GLY A 699 -26.50 24.77 34.60
N MET A 700 -26.60 26.00 34.04
CA MET A 700 -25.67 27.14 34.28
C MET A 700 -24.16 26.98 33.91
N ALA A 701 -23.32 28.02 33.87
CA ALA A 701 -23.44 29.41 33.37
C ALA A 701 -22.02 30.05 33.33
N VAL A 702 -21.88 31.25 32.74
CA VAL A 702 -20.71 32.19 32.85
C VAL A 702 -19.36 31.65 32.33
N VAL A 703 -18.89 31.98 31.11
CA VAL A 703 -18.35 33.27 30.57
C VAL A 703 -16.83 33.48 30.86
N PRO A 704 -16.02 34.00 29.91
CA PRO A 704 -14.53 33.98 29.93
C PRO A 704 -13.97 35.38 30.37
N PRO A 705 -12.80 35.94 29.93
CA PRO A 705 -11.65 35.43 29.14
C PRO A 705 -10.23 35.86 29.64
N ARG A 706 -9.14 35.52 28.91
CA ARG A 706 -8.27 36.51 28.21
C ARG A 706 -6.98 35.93 27.57
N CYS A 707 -6.73 36.37 26.33
CA CYS A 707 -5.46 36.41 25.57
C CYS A 707 -4.48 37.46 26.17
N PRO A 708 -3.25 37.72 25.61
CA PRO A 708 -2.58 37.28 24.37
C PRO A 708 -1.21 36.59 24.65
N GLN A 709 -0.17 36.42 23.81
CA GLN A 709 0.34 36.98 22.53
C GLN A 709 0.86 35.85 21.57
N HIS A 710 1.00 35.95 20.23
CA HIS A 710 1.57 36.93 19.26
C HIS A 710 3.09 36.69 18.97
N ARG A 711 3.54 36.53 17.69
CA ARG A 711 4.95 36.71 17.16
C ARG A 711 6.04 35.63 17.55
N GLN A 712 7.20 35.37 16.86
CA GLN A 712 7.72 35.74 15.51
C GLN A 712 7.85 34.55 14.45
N MET A 713 7.77 34.79 13.10
CA MET A 713 7.61 33.82 11.96
C MET A 713 8.97 33.28 11.39
N GLY A 714 9.44 33.39 10.11
CA GLY A 714 8.93 33.19 8.71
C GLY A 714 9.42 34.10 7.56
N SER A 715 10.51 33.74 6.83
CA SER A 715 10.99 34.27 5.51
C SER A 715 12.51 34.03 5.27
N VAL A 716 12.88 32.81 4.94
CA VAL A 716 13.65 32.35 3.74
C VAL A 716 14.99 32.84 3.14
N ARG A 717 15.45 31.92 2.24
CA ARG A 717 16.34 31.95 1.05
C ARG A 717 17.85 31.79 1.21
N ASP A 718 18.40 30.97 0.30
CA ASP A 718 19.83 30.90 -0.02
C ASP A 718 20.18 32.12 -0.89
N PRO A 719 21.45 32.30 -1.27
CA PRO A 719 21.88 31.84 -2.60
C PRO A 719 23.11 30.91 -2.51
N ASP A 720 23.57 30.21 -3.55
CA ASP A 720 23.08 29.93 -4.92
C ASP A 720 23.73 28.60 -5.39
N GLY A 721 23.33 27.95 -6.49
CA GLY A 721 22.30 28.33 -7.47
C GLY A 721 22.10 27.26 -8.54
#